data_AF-A0A0Q9AXU6-F1
#
_entry.id   AF-A0A0Q9AXU6-F1
#
_cell.length_a   1.000
_cell.length_b   1.000
_cell.length_c   1.000
_cell.angle_alpha   90.00
_cell.angle_beta   90.00
_cell.angle_gamma   90.00
#
_symmetry.space_group_name_H-M   'P 1'
#
loop_
_entity.id
_entity.type
_entity.pdbx_description
1 polymer ?
#
loop_
_entity_poly.entity_id
_entity_poly.type
_entity_poly.pdbx_seq_one_letter_code
_entity_poly.pdbx_strand_id
1 'polypeptide(L)'
;MTRGKVGNFGTGSAGLIVRKTGAQGRYVLTCGHVLGAAPLDSTATDANQVYSPELSTCCGAECSNPVGNVVRNTLPQLVDKAIQNKVRIGQVDFAVDAALVELSGNTKASNEVPKIGKIPAVRDLISEWSLSSATPTEGDLPAARRIPVTKYGAKTGLTKGTIAGLRKVPIKEVVNGQVVPGQTAWLFEVEAVAPTGTPPVEEYKLDMGRYRTDDPGVTPSDIAAEFSGSGLTVTVGGSSTQPTLVVRGALFSQPGDSGAPIVDGDHKVVGLLTSGVVKDVFVVGQSAPVQILLGRSHGLFIDPVFRHLKVELLPPSLSSAGRPVAVPGMPLTRARPVDWSAVRTAWAAVEGGELGARLGTLVRHHLHEVRHLVHHNRRVMVTWHRCKGPAFVNAALHAADQPRWPLPAAIDGVSPVQALRAMRDVLMAEGSASLRADIAAHQEQVLDLAERTTSLLDALRLAGRVAPAALRIVNARGVPGVVGTLVRNPGGVPYLLASHHVVFGAGAQEGDTVWALPPTADPGDPGVATRLGRARRGHLGLVEFAGETCFVDGALIELDDAADRPAWLREALTGAWPREVAQAEPGAPVHKRGPATGLTQGTLLDVAYPDRPFIEGHTWTAPGQLLVASRDPDRAFSAPGDSGAPLLDEQGHIVGLLWGATAAGDGVACPAEPLLHCLGVVPIGVFERVGAQEPPRREESV
;
A
#
# COMPACT_ATOMS: atom_id res chain seq x y z
N MET A 1 -0.54 21.27 0.33
CA MET A 1 -1.23 21.09 -0.96
C MET A 1 -0.26 21.41 -2.09
N THR A 2 -0.33 20.65 -3.17
CA THR A 2 0.40 20.88 -4.42
C THR A 2 -0.55 20.66 -5.60
N ARG A 3 -0.41 21.45 -6.67
CA ARG A 3 -1.16 21.26 -7.92
C ARG A 3 -0.27 20.57 -8.95
N GLY A 4 -0.78 19.50 -9.56
CA GLY A 4 -0.01 18.65 -10.48
C GLY A 4 1.11 17.87 -9.77
N LYS A 5 1.64 16.84 -10.43
CA LYS A 5 2.75 16.02 -9.89
C LYS A 5 4.14 16.50 -10.30
N VAL A 6 4.23 17.30 -11.36
CA VAL A 6 5.49 17.61 -12.05
C VAL A 6 5.53 19.11 -12.35
N GLY A 7 6.06 19.91 -11.43
CA GLY A 7 6.27 21.34 -11.68
C GLY A 7 6.61 22.17 -10.45
N ASN A 8 7.27 23.30 -10.67
CA ASN A 8 7.60 24.35 -9.69
C ASN A 8 6.36 25.10 -9.14
N PHE A 9 5.27 24.39 -8.85
CA PHE A 9 4.09 24.99 -8.25
C PHE A 9 4.34 25.27 -6.76
N GLY A 10 3.74 26.34 -6.25
CA GLY A 10 3.83 26.66 -4.83
C GLY A 10 3.26 25.53 -3.99
N THR A 11 3.93 25.20 -2.88
CA THR A 11 3.31 24.44 -1.80
C THR A 11 2.53 25.43 -0.93
N GLY A 12 1.40 24.98 -0.38
CA GLY A 12 0.60 25.79 0.53
C GLY A 12 -0.26 24.96 1.48
N SER A 13 -0.97 25.63 2.36
CA SER A 13 -1.89 25.02 3.33
C SER A 13 -3.30 24.87 2.74
N ALA A 14 -3.98 23.78 3.10
CA ALA A 14 -5.42 23.67 2.88
C ALA A 14 -6.11 24.60 3.89
N GLY A 15 -6.88 25.57 3.40
CA GLY A 15 -7.46 26.60 4.24
C GLY A 15 -8.74 26.16 4.94
N LEU A 16 -9.88 26.49 4.33
CA LEU A 16 -11.21 26.20 4.87
C LEU A 16 -11.98 25.26 3.95
N ILE A 17 -12.86 24.46 4.54
CA ILE A 17 -13.88 23.72 3.80
C ILE A 17 -15.10 24.62 3.65
N VAL A 18 -15.47 24.91 2.41
CA VAL A 18 -16.54 25.85 2.06
C VAL A 18 -17.49 25.22 1.06
N ARG A 19 -18.69 25.78 0.93
CA ARG A 19 -19.61 25.48 -0.18
C ARG A 19 -19.86 26.75 -0.97
N LYS A 20 -20.09 26.62 -2.29
CA LYS A 20 -20.58 27.75 -3.08
C LYS A 20 -22.01 28.08 -2.67
N THR A 21 -22.33 29.36 -2.54
CA THR A 21 -23.67 29.83 -2.20
C THR A 21 -24.67 29.30 -3.22
N GLY A 22 -25.68 28.56 -2.77
CA GLY A 22 -26.70 27.96 -3.63
C GLY A 22 -26.28 26.68 -4.36
N ALA A 23 -25.09 26.11 -4.11
CA ALA A 23 -24.65 24.84 -4.69
C ALA A 23 -24.42 23.77 -3.61
N GLN A 24 -24.49 22.49 -4.01
CA GLN A 24 -24.24 21.35 -3.11
C GLN A 24 -22.78 20.86 -3.10
N GLY A 25 -21.92 21.46 -3.94
CA GLY A 25 -20.50 21.11 -4.03
C GLY A 25 -19.70 21.50 -2.79
N ARG A 26 -18.62 20.75 -2.53
CA ARG A 26 -17.69 20.97 -1.42
C ARG A 26 -16.34 21.40 -1.97
N TYR A 27 -15.77 22.45 -1.38
CA TYR A 27 -14.55 23.04 -1.86
C TYR A 27 -13.55 23.26 -0.73
N VAL A 28 -12.26 23.12 -1.03
CA VAL A 28 -11.19 23.68 -0.21
C VAL A 28 -10.91 25.10 -0.70
N LEU A 29 -10.98 26.06 0.20
CA LEU A 29 -10.50 27.41 0.01
C LEU A 29 -9.02 27.49 0.38
N THR A 30 -8.19 28.03 -0.50
CA THR A 30 -6.76 28.33 -0.25
C THR A 30 -6.35 29.60 -1.00
N CYS A 31 -5.09 30.01 -0.93
CA CYS A 31 -4.58 31.12 -1.73
C CYS A 31 -4.49 30.75 -3.22
N GLY A 32 -4.75 31.71 -4.10
CA GLY A 32 -4.67 31.52 -5.54
C GLY A 32 -3.25 31.20 -6.00
N HIS A 33 -2.25 31.95 -5.50
CA HIS A 33 -0.85 31.71 -5.86
C HIS A 33 -0.33 30.32 -5.45
N VAL A 34 -0.91 29.68 -4.43
CA VAL A 34 -0.57 28.31 -4.03
C VAL A 34 -0.94 27.33 -5.15
N LEU A 35 -2.07 27.56 -5.83
CA LEU A 35 -2.48 26.74 -6.96
C LEU A 35 -1.84 27.19 -8.28
N GLY A 36 -1.12 28.32 -8.29
CA GLY A 36 -0.48 28.90 -9.48
C GLY A 36 -1.48 29.43 -10.53
N ALA A 37 -0.95 29.99 -11.61
CA ALA A 37 -1.73 30.38 -12.78
C ALA A 37 -2.27 29.16 -13.56
N ALA A 38 -3.08 29.36 -14.60
CA ALA A 38 -3.51 28.30 -15.51
C ALA A 38 -2.33 27.37 -15.93
N PRO A 39 -2.58 26.06 -16.13
CA PRO A 39 -1.49 25.11 -16.28
C PRO A 39 -0.65 25.43 -17.53
N LEU A 40 0.67 25.44 -17.37
CA LEU A 40 1.65 25.77 -18.44
C LEU A 40 1.53 24.86 -19.66
N ASP A 41 0.97 23.67 -19.48
CA ASP A 41 0.64 22.75 -20.56
C ASP A 41 -0.74 22.13 -20.31
N SER A 42 -1.73 22.54 -21.11
CA SER A 42 -3.10 22.02 -21.03
C SER A 42 -3.23 20.54 -21.42
N THR A 43 -2.16 19.90 -21.93
CA THR A 43 -2.17 18.50 -22.37
C THR A 43 -1.91 17.50 -21.25
N ALA A 44 -1.36 17.93 -20.11
CA ALA A 44 -1.17 17.06 -18.95
C ALA A 44 -2.50 16.78 -18.24
N THR A 45 -2.91 15.51 -18.24
CA THR A 45 -4.20 15.05 -17.70
C THR A 45 -4.40 15.34 -16.19
N ASP A 46 -3.31 15.62 -15.46
CA ASP A 46 -3.29 15.90 -14.02
C ASP A 46 -3.04 17.38 -13.67
N ALA A 47 -2.96 18.28 -14.65
CA ALA A 47 -2.54 19.66 -14.43
C ALA A 47 -3.48 20.50 -13.53
N ASN A 48 -4.71 20.02 -13.29
CA ASN A 48 -5.65 20.65 -12.36
C ASN A 48 -5.94 19.81 -11.12
N GLN A 49 -5.27 18.67 -10.97
CA GLN A 49 -5.43 17.82 -9.81
C GLN A 49 -4.61 18.40 -8.65
N VAL A 50 -5.21 18.41 -7.45
CA VAL A 50 -4.57 18.87 -6.23
C VAL A 50 -4.29 17.68 -5.34
N TYR A 51 -3.09 17.63 -4.79
CA TYR A 51 -2.59 16.57 -3.93
C TYR A 51 -2.32 17.12 -2.53
N SER A 52 -2.44 16.26 -1.52
CA SER A 52 -2.11 16.59 -0.13
C SER A 52 -0.93 15.74 0.28
N PRO A 53 0.29 16.28 0.47
CA PRO A 53 1.47 15.47 0.78
C PRO A 53 1.28 14.51 1.97
N GLU A 54 0.47 14.86 2.96
CA GLU A 54 0.16 14.02 4.13
C GLU A 54 -0.79 12.85 3.82
N LEU A 55 -1.71 13.02 2.86
CA LEU A 55 -2.62 11.96 2.38
C LEU A 55 -2.09 11.26 1.12
N SER A 56 -1.09 11.90 0.52
CA SER A 56 -0.42 11.51 -0.70
C SER A 56 1.00 11.05 -0.39
N THR A 57 1.33 10.65 0.84
CA THR A 57 2.56 9.89 1.12
C THR A 57 2.24 8.65 1.96
N CYS A 58 2.57 7.47 1.44
CA CYS A 58 2.50 6.20 2.17
C CYS A 58 3.88 5.56 2.09
N CYS A 59 4.49 5.25 3.25
CA CYS A 59 5.84 4.66 3.32
C CYS A 59 6.96 5.50 2.64
N GLY A 60 6.78 6.83 2.54
CA GLY A 60 7.72 7.71 1.84
C GLY A 60 7.60 7.67 0.31
N ALA A 61 6.44 7.27 -0.23
CA ALA A 61 6.09 7.27 -1.65
C ALA A 61 4.93 8.23 -1.93
N GLU A 62 5.02 9.08 -2.96
CA GLU A 62 3.93 9.97 -3.37
C GLU A 62 2.73 9.15 -3.90
N CYS A 63 1.59 9.14 -3.18
CA CYS A 63 0.36 8.50 -3.64
C CYS A 63 -0.32 9.36 -4.71
N SER A 64 -0.65 8.71 -5.82
CA SER A 64 -1.34 9.25 -7.00
C SER A 64 -2.77 9.75 -6.80
N ASN A 65 -3.31 9.78 -5.59
CA ASN A 65 -4.72 10.11 -5.39
C ASN A 65 -4.88 11.62 -5.14
N PRO A 66 -5.45 12.38 -6.09
CA PRO A 66 -5.75 13.77 -5.83
C PRO A 66 -6.90 13.88 -4.83
N VAL A 67 -6.83 14.91 -3.98
CA VAL A 67 -7.91 15.26 -3.03
C VAL A 67 -9.04 16.04 -3.72
N GLY A 68 -8.78 16.58 -4.90
CA GLY A 68 -9.75 17.35 -5.66
C GLY A 68 -9.17 17.96 -6.94
N ASN A 69 -10.00 18.75 -7.63
CA ASN A 69 -9.63 19.47 -8.84
C ASN A 69 -9.73 20.98 -8.63
N VAL A 70 -8.78 21.75 -9.14
CA VAL A 70 -8.82 23.21 -9.12
C VAL A 70 -10.02 23.72 -9.91
N VAL A 71 -10.80 24.62 -9.31
CA VAL A 71 -11.89 25.32 -9.98
C VAL A 71 -11.28 26.46 -10.80
N ARG A 72 -11.03 26.19 -12.09
CA ARG A 72 -10.19 27.04 -12.96
C ARG A 72 -10.52 28.53 -12.96
N ASN A 73 -11.80 28.90 -12.94
CA ASN A 73 -12.22 30.31 -12.95
C ASN A 73 -11.99 31.06 -11.63
N THR A 74 -11.39 30.40 -10.63
CA THR A 74 -10.97 31.02 -9.36
C THR A 74 -9.47 31.25 -9.28
N LEU A 75 -8.70 30.83 -10.29
CA LEU A 75 -7.25 31.02 -10.31
C LEU A 75 -6.85 32.46 -10.66
N PRO A 76 -5.68 32.92 -10.18
CA PRO A 76 -5.07 34.13 -10.70
C PRO A 76 -4.76 34.02 -12.20
N GLN A 77 -4.81 35.15 -12.91
CA GLN A 77 -4.58 35.23 -14.36
C GLN A 77 -3.09 35.33 -14.74
N LEU A 78 -2.28 35.95 -13.88
CA LEU A 78 -0.83 36.12 -14.07
C LEU A 78 -0.07 35.03 -13.31
N VAL A 79 1.11 34.66 -13.81
CA VAL A 79 2.09 33.77 -13.15
C VAL A 79 2.89 34.52 -12.06
N ASP A 80 2.38 35.65 -11.60
CA ASP A 80 3.02 36.50 -10.60
C ASP A 80 2.54 36.13 -9.19
N LYS A 81 3.44 36.19 -8.21
CA LYS A 81 3.12 36.03 -6.78
C LYS A 81 2.40 37.25 -6.19
N ALA A 82 2.32 38.35 -6.94
CA ALA A 82 1.52 39.51 -6.57
C ALA A 82 0.03 39.16 -6.44
N ILE A 83 -0.67 39.89 -5.58
CA ILE A 83 -2.12 39.79 -5.45
C ILE A 83 -2.77 40.39 -6.71
N GLN A 84 -3.76 39.69 -7.27
CA GLN A 84 -4.32 40.03 -8.59
C GLN A 84 -5.80 40.40 -8.55
N ASN A 85 -6.48 40.15 -7.43
CA ASN A 85 -7.89 40.47 -7.30
C ASN A 85 -8.13 41.40 -6.10
N LYS A 86 -9.23 42.15 -6.18
CA LYS A 86 -9.73 42.96 -5.08
C LYS A 86 -11.25 42.95 -5.07
N VAL A 87 -11.83 43.21 -3.91
CA VAL A 87 -13.27 43.42 -3.75
C VAL A 87 -13.49 44.77 -3.11
N ARG A 88 -14.37 45.57 -3.72
CA ARG A 88 -14.81 46.84 -3.15
C ARG A 88 -15.96 46.60 -2.18
N ILE A 89 -15.80 47.07 -0.95
CA ILE A 89 -16.86 47.08 0.07
C ILE A 89 -17.02 48.51 0.56
N GLY A 90 -18.18 49.11 0.30
CA GLY A 90 -18.36 50.55 0.47
C GLY A 90 -17.41 51.32 -0.47
N GLN A 91 -16.58 52.18 0.09
CA GLN A 91 -15.60 52.99 -0.67
C GLN A 91 -14.19 52.39 -0.68
N VAL A 92 -13.99 51.19 -0.14
CA VAL A 92 -12.66 50.66 0.15
C VAL A 92 -12.41 49.36 -0.61
N ASP A 93 -11.24 49.28 -1.25
CA ASP A 93 -10.78 48.09 -1.97
C ASP A 93 -9.99 47.18 -1.02
N PHE A 94 -10.41 45.91 -0.91
CA PHE A 94 -9.75 44.88 -0.11
C PHE A 94 -9.09 43.84 -1.01
N ALA A 95 -7.87 43.44 -0.65
CA ALA A 95 -7.08 42.47 -1.38
C ALA A 95 -7.74 41.08 -1.34
N VAL A 96 -7.73 40.36 -2.47
CA VAL A 96 -8.18 38.98 -2.56
C VAL A 96 -7.15 38.16 -3.34
N ASP A 97 -6.65 37.11 -2.70
CA ASP A 97 -5.83 36.07 -3.33
C ASP A 97 -6.30 34.73 -2.79
N ALA A 98 -7.30 34.18 -3.46
CA ALA A 98 -7.95 32.95 -3.05
C ALA A 98 -8.48 32.18 -4.26
N ALA A 99 -8.45 30.85 -4.16
CA ALA A 99 -8.96 29.94 -5.16
C ALA A 99 -9.64 28.73 -4.51
N LEU A 100 -10.42 28.01 -5.30
CA LEU A 100 -11.16 26.83 -4.85
C LEU A 100 -10.60 25.55 -5.46
N VAL A 101 -10.61 24.50 -4.65
CA VAL A 101 -10.40 23.11 -5.07
C VAL A 101 -11.70 22.34 -4.82
N GLU A 102 -12.33 21.85 -5.87
CA GLU A 102 -13.48 20.96 -5.78
C GLU A 102 -13.04 19.60 -5.25
N LEU A 103 -13.53 19.23 -4.07
CA LEU A 103 -13.16 17.98 -3.43
C LEU A 103 -13.73 16.77 -4.18
N SER A 104 -12.93 15.72 -4.33
CA SER A 104 -13.45 14.45 -4.85
C SER A 104 -14.48 13.84 -3.90
N GLY A 105 -15.41 13.06 -4.44
CA GLY A 105 -16.52 12.46 -3.67
C GLY A 105 -16.06 11.60 -2.48
N ASN A 106 -14.90 10.95 -2.62
CA ASN A 106 -14.27 10.10 -1.61
C ASN A 106 -13.37 10.87 -0.61
N THR A 107 -13.09 12.16 -0.83
CA THR A 107 -12.24 12.93 0.09
C THR A 107 -13.04 13.35 1.32
N LYS A 108 -12.53 12.91 2.49
CA LYS A 108 -13.00 13.31 3.81
C LYS A 108 -12.31 14.61 4.22
N ALA A 109 -13.09 15.63 4.54
CA ALA A 109 -12.62 16.95 4.93
C ALA A 109 -13.61 17.60 5.90
N SER A 110 -13.10 18.38 6.84
CA SER A 110 -13.88 19.11 7.85
C SER A 110 -13.13 20.36 8.29
N ASN A 111 -13.86 21.36 8.78
CA ASN A 111 -13.27 22.54 9.45
C ASN A 111 -12.88 22.22 10.90
N GLU A 112 -12.10 21.15 11.08
CA GLU A 112 -11.48 20.76 12.34
C GLU A 112 -9.97 20.73 12.13
N VAL A 113 -9.31 21.82 12.51
CA VAL A 113 -7.90 22.07 12.18
C VAL A 113 -7.02 21.54 13.32
N PRO A 114 -5.92 20.82 13.05
CA PRO A 114 -5.04 20.28 14.08
C PRO A 114 -4.59 21.36 15.08
N LYS A 115 -4.65 21.04 16.37
CA LYS A 115 -4.28 21.91 17.52
C LYS A 115 -5.10 23.21 17.69
N ILE A 116 -5.92 23.60 16.71
CA ILE A 116 -6.88 24.70 16.82
C ILE A 116 -8.26 24.16 17.23
N GLY A 117 -8.67 23.03 16.64
CA GLY A 117 -9.98 22.45 16.83
C GLY A 117 -10.99 22.92 15.79
N LYS A 118 -12.27 22.93 16.17
CA LYS A 118 -13.38 23.25 15.26
C LYS A 118 -13.44 24.74 14.99
N ILE A 119 -13.64 25.11 13.71
CA ILE A 119 -13.87 26.48 13.26
C ILE A 119 -15.37 26.62 12.92
N PRO A 120 -16.21 27.11 13.86
CA PRO A 120 -17.66 27.07 13.69
C PRO A 120 -18.20 28.24 12.86
N ALA A 121 -17.47 29.35 12.76
CA ALA A 121 -17.99 30.60 12.20
C ALA A 121 -16.88 31.52 11.66
N VAL A 122 -17.31 32.59 11.01
CA VAL A 122 -16.50 33.68 10.48
C VAL A 122 -16.68 34.91 11.38
N ARG A 123 -15.60 35.69 11.60
CA ARG A 123 -15.67 37.01 12.25
C ARG A 123 -15.34 38.10 11.24
N ASP A 124 -16.32 38.97 10.99
CA ASP A 124 -16.22 40.06 10.01
C ASP A 124 -15.55 41.31 10.62
N LEU A 125 -14.23 41.39 10.48
CA LEU A 125 -13.44 42.52 10.96
C LEU A 125 -13.72 43.82 10.18
N ILE A 126 -14.22 43.76 8.95
CA ILE A 126 -14.51 44.96 8.15
C ILE A 126 -15.70 45.70 8.76
N SER A 127 -16.75 44.96 9.08
CA SER A 127 -17.92 45.51 9.78
C SER A 127 -17.56 45.94 11.21
N GLU A 128 -16.85 45.09 11.96
CA GLU A 128 -16.45 45.39 13.35
C GLU A 128 -15.63 46.68 13.48
N TRP A 129 -14.71 46.93 12.54
CA TRP A 129 -13.86 48.13 12.55
C TRP A 129 -14.40 49.27 11.68
N SER A 130 -15.60 49.11 11.12
CA SER A 130 -16.27 50.09 10.26
C SER A 130 -15.45 50.51 9.03
N LEU A 131 -14.62 49.60 8.50
CA LEU A 131 -13.69 49.89 7.39
C LEU A 131 -14.40 50.13 6.05
N SER A 132 -15.70 49.85 5.94
CA SER A 132 -16.48 50.10 4.72
C SER A 132 -16.92 51.56 4.57
N SER A 133 -16.97 52.31 5.67
CA SER A 133 -17.56 53.65 5.74
C SER A 133 -16.54 54.79 5.72
N ALA A 134 -15.27 54.49 6.03
CA ALA A 134 -14.17 55.46 6.03
C ALA A 134 -12.90 54.80 5.49
N THR A 135 -12.08 55.57 4.77
CA THR A 135 -10.78 55.12 4.29
C THR A 135 -9.91 54.69 5.48
N PRO A 136 -9.43 53.44 5.54
CA PRO A 136 -8.58 53.00 6.63
C PRO A 136 -7.28 53.81 6.65
N THR A 137 -6.70 53.96 7.84
CA THR A 137 -5.37 54.55 7.99
C THR A 137 -4.34 53.43 8.00
N GLU A 138 -3.27 53.61 7.22
CA GLU A 138 -2.17 52.66 7.18
C GLU A 138 -1.31 52.84 8.42
N GLY A 139 -0.95 51.74 9.06
CA GLY A 139 -0.18 51.78 10.30
C GLY A 139 -0.63 50.74 11.31
N ASP A 140 -0.11 50.87 12.53
CA ASP A 140 -0.41 49.95 13.61
C ASP A 140 -1.79 50.24 14.21
N LEU A 141 -2.48 49.17 14.59
CA LEU A 141 -3.80 49.23 15.21
C LEU A 141 -3.66 49.69 16.66
N PRO A 142 -4.60 50.51 17.16
CA PRO A 142 -4.66 50.81 18.58
C PRO A 142 -4.86 49.53 19.39
N ALA A 143 -4.35 49.49 20.63
CA ALA A 143 -4.35 48.29 21.47
C ALA A 143 -5.74 47.60 21.56
N ALA A 144 -6.82 48.37 21.62
CA ALA A 144 -8.19 47.86 21.66
C ALA A 144 -8.65 47.10 20.40
N ARG A 145 -7.96 47.28 19.26
CA ARG A 145 -8.24 46.58 18.00
C ARG A 145 -7.22 45.49 17.68
N ARG A 146 -6.24 45.27 18.56
CA ARG A 146 -5.26 44.18 18.41
C ARG A 146 -5.92 42.87 18.83
N ILE A 147 -5.97 41.90 17.91
CA ILE A 147 -6.66 40.61 18.13
C ILE A 147 -5.62 39.51 18.22
N PRO A 148 -5.56 38.73 19.32
CA PRO A 148 -4.74 37.54 19.38
C PRO A 148 -5.30 36.49 18.43
N VAL A 149 -4.42 35.93 17.60
CA VAL A 149 -4.78 34.96 16.57
C VAL A 149 -3.86 33.76 16.59
N THR A 150 -4.35 32.66 16.06
CA THR A 150 -3.56 31.46 15.80
C THR A 150 -3.76 31.00 14.36
N LYS A 151 -2.80 30.23 13.85
CA LYS A 151 -2.97 29.49 12.60
C LYS A 151 -2.28 28.14 12.70
N TYR A 152 -2.70 27.20 11.84
CA TYR A 152 -1.97 25.95 11.61
C TYR A 152 -1.50 25.92 10.16
N GLY A 153 -0.22 26.18 9.95
CA GLY A 153 0.40 26.17 8.62
C GLY A 153 1.09 24.84 8.31
N ALA A 154 1.16 24.47 7.04
CA ALA A 154 1.80 23.23 6.61
C ALA A 154 3.31 23.17 6.94
N LYS A 155 3.99 24.32 7.03
CA LYS A 155 5.43 24.39 7.31
C LYS A 155 5.72 24.65 8.78
N THR A 156 5.02 25.60 9.39
CA THR A 156 5.29 26.01 10.78
C THR A 156 4.41 25.33 11.83
N GLY A 157 3.40 24.56 11.43
CA GLY A 157 2.41 24.00 12.35
C GLY A 157 1.61 25.10 13.06
N LEU A 158 1.33 24.90 14.35
CA LEU A 158 0.59 25.87 15.16
C LEU A 158 1.49 27.06 15.53
N THR A 159 1.14 28.25 15.07
CA THR A 159 1.77 29.51 15.48
C THR A 159 0.76 30.48 16.08
N LYS A 160 1.24 31.36 16.96
CA LYS A 160 0.44 32.40 17.62
C LYS A 160 0.93 33.77 17.15
N GLY A 161 0.00 34.71 17.01
CA GLY A 161 0.28 36.06 16.58
C GLY A 161 -0.75 37.04 17.12
N THR A 162 -0.57 38.31 16.77
CA THR A 162 -1.53 39.37 17.05
C THR A 162 -1.76 40.16 15.77
N ILE A 163 -3.01 40.34 15.35
CA ILE A 163 -3.31 41.31 14.28
C ILE A 163 -2.93 42.69 14.80
N ALA A 164 -1.93 43.30 14.18
CA ALA A 164 -1.22 44.45 14.72
C ALA A 164 -1.33 45.69 13.84
N GLY A 165 -1.73 45.57 12.57
CA GLY A 165 -1.75 46.71 11.65
C GLY A 165 -2.61 46.49 10.41
N LEU A 166 -2.84 47.60 9.69
CA LEU A 166 -3.41 47.60 8.35
C LEU A 166 -2.35 48.06 7.34
N ARG A 167 -2.30 47.42 6.19
CA ARG A 167 -1.34 47.72 5.12
C ARG A 167 -2.04 47.85 3.79
N LYS A 168 -1.56 48.77 2.95
CA LYS A 168 -1.91 48.81 1.53
C LYS A 168 -0.86 48.03 0.75
N VAL A 169 -1.33 47.15 -0.12
CA VAL A 169 -0.47 46.38 -1.00
C VAL A 169 -0.80 46.65 -2.46
N PRO A 170 0.20 46.64 -3.36
CA PRO A 170 -0.03 46.79 -4.78
C PRO A 170 -0.82 45.60 -5.33
N ILE A 171 -1.72 45.86 -6.28
CA ILE A 171 -2.54 44.86 -6.97
C ILE A 171 -2.18 44.86 -8.44
N LYS A 172 -1.99 43.67 -9.02
CA LYS A 172 -1.76 43.47 -10.46
C LYS A 172 -3.02 42.89 -11.11
N GLU A 173 -4.12 43.65 -11.06
CA GLU A 173 -5.38 43.26 -11.68
C GLU A 173 -5.26 43.32 -13.20
N VAL A 174 -5.75 42.27 -13.87
CA VAL A 174 -5.81 42.20 -15.32
C VAL A 174 -7.20 42.58 -15.79
N VAL A 175 -7.31 43.72 -16.47
CA VAL A 175 -8.56 44.20 -17.08
C VAL A 175 -8.36 44.19 -18.59
N ASN A 176 -9.19 43.42 -19.31
CA ASN A 176 -9.09 43.25 -20.77
C ASN A 176 -7.68 42.83 -21.25
N GLY A 177 -7.00 41.98 -20.48
CA GLY A 177 -5.67 41.47 -20.81
C GLY A 177 -4.50 42.40 -20.48
N GLN A 178 -4.74 43.56 -19.87
CA GLN A 178 -3.69 44.50 -19.44
C GLN A 178 -3.65 44.65 -17.92
N VAL A 179 -2.45 44.74 -17.35
CA VAL A 179 -2.24 45.03 -15.92
C VAL A 179 -2.48 46.51 -15.68
N VAL A 180 -3.42 46.84 -14.80
CA VAL A 180 -3.71 48.24 -14.45
C VAL A 180 -2.67 48.73 -13.43
N PRO A 181 -1.81 49.71 -13.76
CA PRO A 181 -0.78 50.18 -12.83
C PRO A 181 -1.37 50.99 -11.66
N GLY A 182 -0.63 51.04 -10.55
CA GLY A 182 -0.93 51.93 -9.43
C GLY A 182 -2.13 51.54 -8.55
N GLN A 183 -2.75 50.38 -8.81
CA GLN A 183 -3.82 49.90 -7.95
C GLN A 183 -3.26 49.38 -6.61
N THR A 184 -3.97 49.69 -5.52
CA THR A 184 -3.69 49.16 -4.19
C THR A 184 -4.97 48.63 -3.55
N ALA A 185 -4.82 47.72 -2.60
CA ALA A 185 -5.92 47.25 -1.76
C ALA A 185 -5.45 46.94 -0.34
N TRP A 186 -6.41 46.87 0.58
CA TRP A 186 -6.14 46.68 2.00
C TRP A 186 -6.08 45.22 2.40
N LEU A 187 -5.15 44.93 3.32
CA LEU A 187 -5.08 43.71 4.10
C LEU A 187 -4.65 44.03 5.55
N PHE A 188 -4.67 43.04 6.42
CA PHE A 188 -4.17 43.19 7.78
C PHE A 188 -2.83 42.48 7.97
N GLU A 189 -2.08 42.94 8.95
CA GLU A 189 -0.77 42.40 9.28
C GLU A 189 -0.80 41.73 10.66
N VAL A 190 -0.15 40.58 10.78
CA VAL A 190 -0.03 39.78 12.00
C VAL A 190 1.42 39.79 12.46
N GLU A 191 1.63 40.22 13.70
CA GLU A 191 2.92 40.14 14.39
C GLU A 191 3.02 38.81 15.14
N ALA A 192 4.14 38.10 15.01
CA ALA A 192 4.37 36.83 15.68
C ALA A 192 4.49 37.02 17.20
N VAL A 193 3.91 36.10 17.97
CA VAL A 193 4.10 36.04 19.43
C VAL A 193 5.06 34.89 19.71
N ALA A 194 6.25 35.22 20.23
CA ALA A 194 7.26 34.20 20.50
C ALA A 194 6.79 33.22 21.59
N PRO A 195 6.92 31.89 21.37
CA PRO A 195 6.85 30.95 22.48
C PRO A 195 7.99 31.27 23.44
N THR A 196 7.69 31.34 24.73
CA THR A 196 8.71 31.47 25.78
C THR A 196 9.73 30.34 25.65
N GLY A 197 10.98 30.69 25.33
CA GLY A 197 12.14 29.79 25.44
C GLY A 197 12.62 29.06 24.17
N THR A 198 12.16 29.40 22.95
CA THR A 198 12.67 28.74 21.72
C THR A 198 13.51 29.68 20.86
N PRO A 199 14.77 29.33 20.53
CA PRO A 199 15.54 30.03 19.51
C PRO A 199 15.41 29.32 18.14
N PRO A 200 15.25 30.09 17.06
CA PRO A 200 16.03 29.84 15.87
C PRO A 200 17.09 30.94 15.76
N VAL A 201 18.35 30.52 15.70
CA VAL A 201 19.47 31.35 15.27
C VAL A 201 19.74 30.94 13.83
N GLU A 202 19.34 31.76 12.88
CA GLU A 202 19.80 31.61 11.50
C GLU A 202 20.92 32.62 11.28
N GLU A 203 22.08 32.12 10.84
CA GLU A 203 23.26 32.94 10.59
C GLU A 203 23.55 32.98 9.08
N TYR A 204 23.51 34.19 8.52
CA TYR A 204 23.69 34.42 7.08
C TYR A 204 25.01 35.12 6.82
N LYS A 205 25.91 34.52 6.05
CA LYS A 205 27.17 35.16 5.63
C LYS A 205 26.90 36.27 4.62
N LEU A 206 27.13 37.53 4.98
CA LEU A 206 26.78 38.67 4.14
C LEU A 206 27.75 38.82 2.97
N ASP A 207 27.21 39.00 1.77
CA ASP A 207 28.00 39.39 0.59
C ASP A 207 28.13 40.91 0.53
N MET A 208 29.06 41.44 1.31
CA MET A 208 29.31 42.89 1.38
C MET A 208 29.80 43.48 0.05
N GLY A 209 30.37 42.67 -0.85
CA GLY A 209 30.80 43.15 -2.17
C GLY A 209 29.62 43.60 -3.02
N ARG A 210 28.55 42.80 -3.01
CA ARG A 210 27.29 43.14 -3.71
C ARG A 210 26.59 44.34 -3.09
N TYR A 211 26.44 44.37 -1.76
CA TYR A 211 25.85 45.53 -1.08
C TYR A 211 26.59 46.84 -1.38
N ARG A 212 27.93 46.79 -1.40
CA ARG A 212 28.78 47.96 -1.70
C ARG A 212 28.79 48.38 -3.17
N THR A 213 28.23 47.55 -4.06
CA THR A 213 28.02 47.94 -5.45
C THR A 213 26.91 48.98 -5.55
N ASP A 214 25.84 48.80 -4.76
CA ASP A 214 24.70 49.71 -4.74
C ASP A 214 24.91 50.89 -3.78
N ASP A 215 25.52 50.64 -2.62
CA ASP A 215 25.87 51.66 -1.62
C ASP A 215 27.27 51.39 -1.04
N PRO A 216 28.33 52.06 -1.53
CA PRO A 216 29.70 51.86 -1.04
C PRO A 216 29.89 52.08 0.48
N GLY A 217 29.00 52.85 1.13
CA GLY A 217 29.07 53.18 2.54
C GLY A 217 28.39 52.17 3.47
N VAL A 218 27.61 51.23 2.93
CA VAL A 218 26.78 50.32 3.73
C VAL A 218 27.62 49.42 4.65
N THR A 219 27.23 49.39 5.92
CA THR A 219 27.85 48.53 6.94
C THR A 219 26.93 47.34 7.29
N PRO A 220 27.48 46.25 7.87
CA PRO A 220 26.65 45.17 8.38
C PRO A 220 25.61 45.62 9.42
N SER A 221 25.93 46.65 10.20
CA SER A 221 25.02 47.22 11.20
C SER A 221 23.84 47.94 10.54
N ASP A 222 24.06 48.60 9.40
CA ASP A 222 22.98 49.24 8.64
C ASP A 222 22.01 48.16 8.12
N ILE A 223 22.56 47.07 7.56
CA ILE A 223 21.76 45.92 7.10
C ILE A 223 20.96 45.30 8.25
N ALA A 224 21.55 45.17 9.45
CA ALA A 224 20.85 44.69 10.63
C ALA A 224 19.76 45.67 11.10
N ALA A 225 20.01 46.97 11.02
CA ALA A 225 19.06 48.02 11.41
C ALA A 225 17.81 48.04 10.53
N GLU A 226 17.88 47.56 9.28
CA GLU A 226 16.74 47.39 8.39
C GLU A 226 15.68 46.40 8.93
N PHE A 227 16.02 45.58 9.92
CA PHE A 227 15.09 44.67 10.60
C PHE A 227 14.44 45.27 11.85
N SER A 228 14.71 46.54 12.17
CA SER A 228 14.12 47.22 13.31
C SER A 228 12.59 47.23 13.22
N GLY A 229 11.90 46.89 14.31
CA GLY A 229 10.43 46.83 14.35
C GLY A 229 9.81 45.60 13.66
N SER A 230 10.61 44.61 13.27
CA SER A 230 10.14 43.35 12.69
C SER A 230 9.67 42.30 13.72
N GLY A 231 9.84 42.57 15.01
CA GLY A 231 9.68 41.57 16.08
C GLY A 231 10.84 40.57 16.16
N LEU A 232 11.88 40.74 15.35
CA LEU A 232 13.10 39.94 15.37
C LEU A 232 14.25 40.71 16.03
N THR A 233 15.10 39.98 16.72
CA THR A 233 16.42 40.46 17.15
C THR A 233 17.44 40.07 16.08
N VAL A 234 17.95 41.07 15.38
CA VAL A 234 18.96 40.86 14.33
C VAL A 234 20.25 41.56 14.75
N THR A 235 21.33 40.80 14.82
CA THR A 235 22.65 41.29 15.25
C THR A 235 23.73 40.91 14.25
N VAL A 236 24.78 41.72 14.16
CA VAL A 236 25.97 41.38 13.36
C VAL A 236 26.82 40.35 14.11
N GLY A 237 27.17 39.27 13.43
CA GLY A 237 28.13 38.25 13.89
C GLY A 237 29.31 38.11 12.94
N GLY A 238 30.04 36.99 13.05
CA GLY A 238 31.18 36.68 12.19
C GLY A 238 32.43 37.53 12.47
N SER A 239 33.37 37.54 11.52
CA SER A 239 34.56 38.39 11.59
C SER A 239 34.35 39.70 10.82
N SER A 240 35.22 40.68 11.03
CA SER A 240 35.19 41.94 10.27
C SER A 240 35.37 41.76 8.75
N THR A 241 36.06 40.69 8.34
CA THR A 241 36.29 40.35 6.93
C THR A 241 35.21 39.44 6.34
N GLN A 242 34.45 38.74 7.18
CA GLN A 242 33.35 37.86 6.79
C GLN A 242 32.18 38.05 7.77
N PRO A 243 31.51 39.22 7.73
CA PRO A 243 30.42 39.51 8.65
C PRO A 243 29.22 38.62 8.37
N THR A 244 28.48 38.29 9.42
CA THR A 244 27.24 37.52 9.34
C THR A 244 26.08 38.31 9.93
N LEU A 245 24.87 37.97 9.48
CA LEU A 245 23.61 38.43 10.06
C LEU A 245 23.05 37.30 10.91
N VAL A 246 22.96 37.52 12.22
CA VAL A 246 22.41 36.55 13.19
C VAL A 246 20.97 36.96 13.49
N VAL A 247 20.01 36.21 12.95
CA VAL A 247 18.58 36.48 13.07
C VAL A 247 17.99 35.60 14.17
N ARG A 248 17.28 36.22 15.12
CA ARG A 248 16.60 35.55 16.22
C ARG A 248 15.19 36.06 16.37
N GLY A 249 14.24 35.17 16.64
CA GLY A 249 12.87 35.55 16.95
C GLY A 249 11.87 34.51 16.49
N ALA A 250 10.59 34.81 16.68
CA ALA A 250 9.51 33.95 16.22
C ALA A 250 8.99 34.41 14.87
N LEU A 251 8.67 33.45 14.03
CA LEU A 251 7.99 33.69 12.76
C LEU A 251 6.54 33.26 12.90
N PHE A 252 5.63 34.11 12.44
CA PHE A 252 4.23 33.72 12.37
C PHE A 252 4.02 32.72 11.23
N SER A 253 4.72 32.88 10.10
CA SER A 253 4.59 32.02 8.91
C SER A 253 5.92 31.76 8.19
N GLN A 254 5.94 30.74 7.34
CA GLN A 254 7.02 30.46 6.37
C GLN A 254 6.46 30.19 4.96
N PRO A 255 7.28 30.22 3.87
CA PRO A 255 6.84 29.73 2.57
C PRO A 255 6.28 28.31 2.70
N GLY A 256 5.08 28.09 2.16
CA GLY A 256 4.31 26.87 2.35
C GLY A 256 3.12 27.01 3.31
N ASP A 257 3.07 28.05 4.14
CA ASP A 257 1.93 28.31 5.03
C ASP A 257 0.77 29.06 4.37
N SER A 258 1.00 29.66 3.20
CA SER A 258 -0.04 30.40 2.46
C SER A 258 -1.30 29.58 2.28
N GLY A 259 -2.45 30.21 2.46
CA GLY A 259 -3.76 29.56 2.50
C GLY A 259 -4.17 29.03 3.86
N ALA A 260 -3.34 29.11 4.90
CA ALA A 260 -3.76 28.72 6.26
C ALA A 260 -4.82 29.67 6.81
N PRO A 261 -5.88 29.17 7.48
CA PRO A 261 -6.87 30.03 8.12
C PRO A 261 -6.24 30.69 9.35
N ILE A 262 -6.47 31.99 9.49
CA ILE A 262 -6.13 32.77 10.69
C ILE A 262 -7.39 32.84 11.54
N VAL A 263 -7.32 32.34 12.77
CA VAL A 263 -8.46 32.26 13.68
C VAL A 263 -8.21 33.06 14.96
N ASP A 264 -9.27 33.64 15.52
CA ASP A 264 -9.20 34.34 16.81
C ASP A 264 -9.32 33.37 18.01
N GLY A 265 -9.37 33.94 19.23
CA GLY A 265 -9.53 33.18 20.48
C GLY A 265 -10.85 32.41 20.62
N ASP A 266 -11.89 32.77 19.85
CA ASP A 266 -13.18 32.07 19.80
C ASP A 266 -13.23 31.00 18.69
N HIS A 267 -12.08 30.73 18.06
CA HIS A 267 -11.94 29.86 16.89
C HIS A 267 -12.75 30.31 15.67
N LYS A 268 -13.06 31.62 15.58
CA LYS A 268 -13.69 32.18 14.38
C LYS A 268 -12.60 32.53 13.40
N VAL A 269 -12.80 32.19 12.13
CA VAL A 269 -11.86 32.62 11.09
C VAL A 269 -12.02 34.13 10.85
N VAL A 270 -10.90 34.85 10.92
CA VAL A 270 -10.82 36.29 10.68
C VAL A 270 -10.17 36.60 9.32
N GLY A 271 -9.36 35.66 8.82
CA GLY A 271 -8.66 35.85 7.55
C GLY A 271 -7.97 34.61 7.00
N LEU A 272 -7.33 34.80 5.86
CA LEU A 272 -6.53 33.79 5.17
C LEU A 272 -5.08 34.28 5.06
N LEU A 273 -4.11 33.52 5.55
CA LEU A 273 -2.70 33.88 5.45
C LEU A 273 -2.27 33.89 3.97
N THR A 274 -1.68 34.98 3.49
CA THR A 274 -1.24 35.09 2.09
C THR A 274 0.27 35.14 1.91
N SER A 275 0.99 35.87 2.76
CA SER A 275 2.44 36.03 2.61
C SER A 275 3.10 36.37 3.93
N GLY A 276 4.37 36.03 4.08
CA GLY A 276 5.23 36.66 5.07
C GLY A 276 5.72 38.02 4.56
N VAL A 277 6.05 38.93 5.46
CA VAL A 277 6.81 40.13 5.09
C VAL A 277 8.28 39.70 5.00
N VAL A 278 8.97 40.00 3.90
CA VAL A 278 10.34 39.56 3.66
C VAL A 278 11.27 40.74 3.45
N LYS A 279 12.54 40.52 3.71
CA LYS A 279 13.65 41.40 3.38
C LYS A 279 14.67 40.64 2.56
N ASP A 280 15.05 41.19 1.41
CA ASP A 280 16.08 40.61 0.56
C ASP A 280 17.46 40.88 1.16
N VAL A 281 18.28 39.83 1.29
CA VAL A 281 19.64 39.92 1.82
C VAL A 281 20.63 39.24 0.88
N PHE A 282 21.71 39.93 0.50
CA PHE A 282 22.78 39.31 -0.29
C PHE A 282 23.66 38.42 0.59
N VAL A 283 23.72 37.13 0.24
CA VAL A 283 24.44 36.10 1.00
C VAL A 283 25.55 35.50 0.13
N VAL A 284 26.72 35.28 0.73
CA VAL A 284 27.89 34.72 0.03
C VAL A 284 27.54 33.38 -0.62
N GLY A 285 27.88 33.25 -1.91
CA GLY A 285 27.63 32.04 -2.69
C GLY A 285 26.22 31.91 -3.27
N GLN A 286 25.34 32.89 -3.04
CA GLN A 286 24.00 32.95 -3.65
C GLN A 286 23.98 33.99 -4.78
N SER A 287 23.52 33.57 -5.96
CA SER A 287 23.41 34.46 -7.12
C SER A 287 22.22 35.43 -7.00
N ALA A 288 21.13 35.01 -6.35
CA ALA A 288 19.98 35.85 -6.01
C ALA A 288 20.00 36.27 -4.53
N PRO A 289 19.39 37.42 -4.16
CA PRO A 289 19.15 37.73 -2.75
C PRO A 289 18.37 36.61 -2.06
N VAL A 290 18.68 36.36 -0.80
CA VAL A 290 17.95 35.46 0.08
C VAL A 290 16.85 36.24 0.79
N GLN A 291 15.61 35.77 0.71
CA GLN A 291 14.47 36.38 1.40
C GLN A 291 14.44 35.95 2.87
N ILE A 292 14.76 36.87 3.76
CA ILE A 292 14.62 36.69 5.21
C ILE A 292 13.24 37.18 5.63
N LEU A 293 12.46 36.32 6.28
CA LEU A 293 11.16 36.69 6.81
C LEU A 293 11.31 37.62 8.01
N LEU A 294 10.57 38.72 7.98
CA LEU A 294 10.30 39.54 9.16
C LEU A 294 9.28 38.79 10.02
N GLY A 295 9.28 38.97 11.35
CA GLY A 295 8.32 38.35 12.28
C GLY A 295 6.86 38.82 12.08
N ARG A 296 6.53 39.35 10.89
CA ARG A 296 5.25 39.89 10.47
C ARG A 296 4.74 39.10 9.27
N SER A 297 3.43 38.98 9.12
CA SER A 297 2.81 38.30 7.99
C SER A 297 1.52 38.99 7.58
N HIS A 298 1.13 38.85 6.32
CA HIS A 298 -0.10 39.43 5.78
C HIS A 298 -1.24 38.43 5.77
N GLY A 299 -2.39 38.85 6.28
CA GLY A 299 -3.65 38.13 6.22
C GLY A 299 -4.68 38.89 5.39
N LEU A 300 -5.37 38.16 4.50
CA LEU A 300 -6.51 38.68 3.77
C LEU A 300 -7.74 38.67 4.67
N PHE A 301 -8.55 39.73 4.61
CA PHE A 301 -9.86 39.72 5.25
C PHE A 301 -10.73 38.62 4.65
N ILE A 302 -11.37 37.83 5.50
CA ILE A 302 -12.12 36.65 5.06
C ILE A 302 -13.43 36.98 4.33
N ASP A 303 -14.12 38.06 4.70
CA ASP A 303 -15.39 38.48 4.07
C ASP A 303 -15.23 38.84 2.57
N PRO A 304 -14.25 39.67 2.16
CA PRO A 304 -13.94 39.91 0.75
C PRO A 304 -13.67 38.64 -0.04
N VAL A 305 -12.93 37.69 0.55
CA VAL A 305 -12.63 36.39 -0.07
C VAL A 305 -13.92 35.60 -0.31
N PHE A 306 -14.81 35.54 0.69
CA PHE A 306 -16.08 34.81 0.59
C PHE A 306 -17.02 35.42 -0.44
N ARG A 307 -17.12 36.76 -0.48
CA ARG A 307 -17.93 37.48 -1.49
C ARG A 307 -17.39 37.29 -2.89
N HIS A 308 -16.07 37.38 -3.07
CA HIS A 308 -15.42 37.20 -4.37
C HIS A 308 -15.73 35.82 -4.96
N LEU A 309 -15.56 34.78 -4.15
CA LEU A 309 -15.73 33.39 -4.59
C LEU A 309 -17.17 32.88 -4.49
N LYS A 310 -18.08 33.69 -3.91
CA LYS A 310 -19.48 33.34 -3.62
C LYS A 310 -19.58 32.05 -2.84
N VAL A 311 -18.88 31.99 -1.70
CA VAL A 311 -18.81 30.82 -0.82
C VAL A 311 -19.25 31.15 0.60
N GLU A 312 -19.62 30.11 1.33
CA GLU A 312 -19.93 30.15 2.75
C GLU A 312 -19.22 29.00 3.48
N LEU A 313 -18.93 29.21 4.77
CA LEU A 313 -18.23 28.24 5.61
C LEU A 313 -19.11 27.01 5.82
N LEU A 314 -18.55 25.81 5.64
CA LEU A 314 -19.25 24.58 6.01
C LEU A 314 -19.14 24.32 7.52
N PRO A 315 -20.25 24.07 8.23
CA PRO A 315 -20.22 23.72 9.65
C PRO A 315 -19.32 22.51 9.93
N PRO A 316 -18.57 22.48 11.05
CA PRO A 316 -17.67 21.38 11.40
C PRO A 316 -18.36 20.01 11.53
N SER A 317 -19.66 19.99 11.82
CA SER A 317 -20.47 18.78 11.99
C SER A 317 -20.85 18.09 10.68
N LEU A 318 -20.76 18.80 9.55
CA LEU A 318 -21.02 18.23 8.23
C LEU A 318 -19.72 17.61 7.72
N SER A 319 -19.45 16.39 8.17
CA SER A 319 -18.41 15.54 7.58
C SER A 319 -18.73 15.31 6.10
N SER A 320 -17.71 15.40 5.28
CA SER A 320 -17.84 15.43 3.82
C SER A 320 -18.13 14.05 3.18
N ALA A 321 -18.20 12.97 3.96
CA ALA A 321 -18.71 11.71 3.44
C ALA A 321 -20.23 11.85 3.22
N GLY A 322 -20.68 11.74 1.97
CA GLY A 322 -22.11 11.66 1.65
C GLY A 322 -22.78 10.63 2.58
N ARG A 323 -23.99 10.96 3.04
CA ARG A 323 -24.79 10.12 3.94
C ARG A 323 -24.68 8.66 3.44
N PRO A 324 -24.02 7.75 4.18
CA PRO A 324 -23.74 6.43 3.66
C PRO A 324 -25.08 5.77 3.33
N VAL A 325 -25.20 5.23 2.11
CA VAL A 325 -26.22 4.23 1.82
C VAL A 325 -25.95 3.09 2.78
N ALA A 326 -26.81 2.95 3.78
CA ALA A 326 -26.66 1.92 4.79
C ALA A 326 -26.81 0.55 4.10
N VAL A 327 -25.71 -0.20 4.02
CA VAL A 327 -25.79 -1.65 3.83
C VAL A 327 -26.11 -2.22 5.23
N PRO A 328 -27.27 -2.85 5.43
CA PRO A 328 -27.62 -3.42 6.72
C PRO A 328 -26.58 -4.47 7.15
N GLY A 329 -25.99 -4.32 8.33
CA GLY A 329 -25.22 -5.40 8.99
C GLY A 329 -23.74 -5.15 9.29
N MET A 330 -23.12 -4.06 8.83
CA MET A 330 -21.71 -3.78 9.15
C MET A 330 -21.54 -2.52 10.02
N PRO A 331 -21.05 -2.63 11.27
CA PRO A 331 -20.77 -1.45 12.10
C PRO A 331 -19.60 -0.65 11.52
N LEU A 332 -19.87 0.60 11.15
CA LEU A 332 -18.85 1.55 10.68
C LEU A 332 -18.00 2.06 11.87
N THR A 333 -16.85 1.44 12.11
CA THR A 333 -15.84 1.93 13.05
C THR A 333 -14.93 2.97 12.38
N ARG A 334 -14.64 4.09 13.08
CA ARG A 334 -13.67 5.11 12.63
C ARG A 334 -12.29 4.47 12.47
N ALA A 335 -11.57 4.79 11.40
CA ALA A 335 -10.21 4.31 11.17
C ALA A 335 -9.30 4.75 12.32
N ARG A 336 -8.84 3.78 13.12
CA ARG A 336 -7.85 3.96 14.17
C ARG A 336 -6.46 4.04 13.54
N PRO A 337 -5.50 4.81 14.10
CA PRO A 337 -4.10 4.73 13.69
C PRO A 337 -3.61 3.29 13.77
N VAL A 338 -2.87 2.82 12.76
CA VAL A 338 -2.30 1.46 12.72
C VAL A 338 -1.30 1.29 13.86
N ASP A 339 -1.46 0.26 14.69
CA ASP A 339 -0.47 -0.09 15.71
C ASP A 339 0.70 -0.87 15.07
N TRP A 340 1.81 -0.19 14.84
CA TRP A 340 3.00 -0.80 14.25
C TRP A 340 3.62 -1.92 15.11
N SER A 341 3.30 -1.99 16.41
CA SER A 341 3.73 -3.12 17.25
C SER A 341 2.92 -4.36 16.92
N ALA A 342 1.60 -4.24 16.76
CA ALA A 342 0.72 -5.33 16.33
C ALA A 342 1.10 -5.84 14.95
N VAL A 343 1.43 -4.94 14.01
CA VAL A 343 1.91 -5.32 12.67
C VAL A 343 3.19 -6.16 12.75
N ARG A 344 4.17 -5.76 13.57
CA ARG A 344 5.41 -6.53 13.77
C ARG A 344 5.14 -7.89 14.40
N THR A 345 4.26 -7.97 15.40
CA THR A 345 3.88 -9.24 16.04
C THR A 345 3.19 -10.17 15.05
N ALA A 346 2.26 -9.66 14.24
CA ALA A 346 1.59 -10.45 13.22
C ALA A 346 2.56 -10.95 12.14
N TRP A 347 3.51 -10.10 11.72
CA TRP A 347 4.56 -10.48 10.77
C TRP A 347 5.49 -11.55 11.35
N ALA A 348 5.94 -11.40 12.59
CA ALA A 348 6.77 -12.40 13.28
C ALA A 348 6.04 -13.75 13.44
N ALA A 349 4.71 -13.72 13.63
CA ALA A 349 3.91 -14.94 13.67
C ALA A 349 3.82 -15.62 12.30
N VAL A 350 3.74 -14.86 11.19
CA VAL A 350 3.82 -15.41 9.83
C VAL A 350 5.18 -16.05 9.62
N GLU A 351 6.25 -15.35 10.01
CA GLU A 351 7.63 -15.84 9.90
C GLU A 351 7.96 -17.02 10.82
N GLY A 352 7.11 -17.34 11.79
CA GLY A 352 7.24 -18.54 12.62
C GLY A 352 6.99 -19.85 11.87
N GLY A 353 6.29 -19.83 10.74
CA GLY A 353 6.10 -20.99 9.87
C GLY A 353 7.20 -21.11 8.81
N GLU A 354 7.50 -22.33 8.34
CA GLU A 354 8.58 -22.55 7.36
C GLU A 354 8.35 -21.77 6.05
N LEU A 355 7.11 -21.79 5.52
CA LEU A 355 6.78 -20.99 4.33
C LEU A 355 6.92 -19.49 4.63
N GLY A 356 6.41 -19.01 5.76
CA GLY A 356 6.45 -17.60 6.11
C GLY A 356 7.87 -17.08 6.36
N ALA A 357 8.74 -17.88 7.00
CA ALA A 357 10.16 -17.56 7.16
C ALA A 357 10.85 -17.38 5.80
N ARG A 358 10.51 -18.25 4.84
CA ARG A 358 11.05 -18.21 3.49
C ARG A 358 10.54 -17.02 2.69
N LEU A 359 9.23 -16.80 2.66
CA LEU A 359 8.61 -15.64 2.00
C LEU A 359 9.10 -14.33 2.64
N GLY A 360 9.24 -14.28 3.97
CA GLY A 360 9.80 -13.12 4.68
C GLY A 360 11.24 -12.82 4.27
N THR A 361 12.05 -13.86 4.03
CA THR A 361 13.42 -13.72 3.52
C THR A 361 13.45 -13.16 2.11
N LEU A 362 12.59 -13.67 1.21
CA LEU A 362 12.46 -13.15 -0.16
C LEU A 362 11.98 -11.69 -0.17
N VAL A 363 10.98 -11.36 0.65
CA VAL A 363 10.48 -9.98 0.78
C VAL A 363 11.60 -9.07 1.25
N ARG A 364 12.35 -9.41 2.31
CA ARG A 364 13.50 -8.60 2.77
C ARG A 364 14.57 -8.44 1.70
N HIS A 365 14.88 -9.51 0.97
CA HIS A 365 15.89 -9.50 -0.08
C HIS A 365 15.53 -8.55 -1.21
N HIS A 366 14.26 -8.55 -1.65
CA HIS A 366 13.80 -7.83 -2.84
C HIS A 366 13.05 -6.52 -2.57
N LEU A 367 12.73 -6.20 -1.32
CA LEU A 367 11.90 -5.04 -0.97
C LEU A 367 12.43 -3.72 -1.55
N HIS A 368 13.73 -3.49 -1.46
CA HIS A 368 14.36 -2.27 -1.98
C HIS A 368 14.24 -2.18 -3.51
N GLU A 369 14.45 -3.29 -4.21
CA GLU A 369 14.35 -3.34 -5.67
C GLU A 369 12.90 -3.14 -6.13
N VAL A 370 11.96 -3.90 -5.58
CA VAL A 370 10.53 -3.78 -5.93
C VAL A 370 10.03 -2.37 -5.64
N ARG A 371 10.39 -1.78 -4.49
CA ARG A 371 10.07 -0.39 -4.17
C ARG A 371 10.67 0.59 -5.18
N HIS A 372 11.94 0.39 -5.56
CA HIS A 372 12.58 1.24 -6.56
C HIS A 372 11.84 1.16 -7.90
N LEU A 373 11.51 -0.04 -8.37
CA LEU A 373 10.76 -0.27 -9.61
C LEU A 373 9.37 0.36 -9.58
N VAL A 374 8.63 0.20 -8.48
CA VAL A 374 7.30 0.83 -8.33
C VAL A 374 7.37 2.36 -8.39
N HIS A 375 8.48 2.98 -7.96
CA HIS A 375 8.63 4.44 -7.96
C HIS A 375 9.23 5.01 -9.25
N HIS A 376 10.16 4.28 -9.88
CA HIS A 376 11.00 4.83 -10.95
C HIS A 376 10.78 4.14 -12.31
N ASN A 377 10.19 2.94 -12.34
CA ASN A 377 9.79 2.29 -13.58
C ASN A 377 8.31 2.58 -13.87
N ARG A 378 8.04 3.39 -14.90
CA ARG A 378 6.68 3.83 -15.27
C ARG A 378 5.72 2.66 -15.47
N ARG A 379 6.16 1.56 -16.07
CA ARG A 379 5.30 0.40 -16.37
C ARG A 379 4.87 -0.29 -15.08
N VAL A 380 5.83 -0.53 -14.17
CA VAL A 380 5.57 -1.12 -12.85
C VAL A 380 4.65 -0.22 -12.02
N MET A 381 4.95 1.09 -11.97
CA MET A 381 4.14 2.08 -11.24
C MET A 381 2.67 2.11 -11.71
N VAL A 382 2.44 2.12 -13.02
CA VAL A 382 1.07 2.15 -13.58
C VAL A 382 0.32 0.87 -13.25
N THR A 383 0.96 -0.30 -13.40
CA THR A 383 0.36 -1.59 -13.02
C THR A 383 0.02 -1.61 -11.53
N TRP A 384 0.94 -1.20 -10.66
CA TRP A 384 0.74 -1.10 -9.22
C TRP A 384 -0.51 -0.28 -8.85
N HIS A 385 -0.69 0.87 -9.49
CA HIS A 385 -1.88 1.70 -9.25
C HIS A 385 -3.16 1.13 -9.85
N ARG A 386 -3.13 0.59 -11.07
CA ARG A 386 -4.31 -0.02 -11.73
C ARG A 386 -4.83 -1.22 -10.94
N CYS A 387 -3.92 -2.01 -10.39
CA CYS A 387 -4.22 -3.20 -9.59
C CYS A 387 -4.48 -2.89 -8.10
N LYS A 388 -4.68 -1.61 -7.74
CA LYS A 388 -5.03 -1.17 -6.38
C LYS A 388 -3.99 -1.55 -5.32
N GLY A 389 -2.71 -1.67 -5.71
CA GLY A 389 -1.61 -2.06 -4.83
C GLY A 389 -1.58 -1.33 -3.47
N PRO A 390 -1.67 0.02 -3.43
CA PRO A 390 -1.70 0.75 -2.16
C PRO A 390 -2.89 0.39 -1.26
N ALA A 391 -4.05 0.10 -1.85
CA ALA A 391 -5.25 -0.24 -1.10
C ALA A 391 -5.16 -1.65 -0.49
N PHE A 392 -4.59 -2.61 -1.23
CA PHE A 392 -4.30 -3.95 -0.70
C PHE A 392 -3.27 -3.93 0.42
N VAL A 393 -2.20 -3.12 0.29
CA VAL A 393 -1.22 -2.93 1.37
C VAL A 393 -1.88 -2.37 2.62
N ASN A 394 -2.73 -1.35 2.48
CA ASN A 394 -3.45 -0.79 3.62
C ASN A 394 -4.41 -1.81 4.26
N ALA A 395 -5.12 -2.60 3.45
CA ALA A 395 -5.98 -3.67 3.96
C ALA A 395 -5.17 -4.73 4.74
N ALA A 396 -4.00 -5.11 4.24
CA ALA A 396 -3.09 -6.02 4.92
C ALA A 396 -2.55 -5.44 6.25
N LEU A 397 -2.20 -4.14 6.28
CA LEU A 397 -1.75 -3.47 7.50
C LEU A 397 -2.87 -3.39 8.56
N HIS A 398 -4.11 -3.16 8.15
CA HIS A 398 -5.27 -3.21 9.05
C HIS A 398 -5.57 -4.62 9.55
N ALA A 399 -5.44 -5.63 8.68
CA ALA A 399 -5.56 -7.03 9.09
C ALA A 399 -4.42 -7.45 10.02
N ALA A 400 -3.23 -6.83 9.92
CA ALA A 400 -2.13 -7.07 10.84
C ALA A 400 -2.33 -6.42 12.22
N ASP A 401 -2.96 -5.25 12.26
CA ASP A 401 -3.43 -4.61 13.49
C ASP A 401 -4.56 -5.42 14.15
N GLN A 402 -5.43 -6.04 13.36
CA GLN A 402 -6.57 -6.84 13.81
C GLN A 402 -6.63 -8.18 13.05
N PRO A 403 -5.95 -9.23 13.54
CA PRO A 403 -5.79 -10.50 12.79
C PRO A 403 -7.08 -11.21 12.36
N ARG A 404 -8.20 -10.93 13.03
CA ARG A 404 -9.53 -11.44 12.70
C ARG A 404 -10.28 -10.60 11.67
N TRP A 405 -9.76 -9.44 11.31
CA TRP A 405 -10.35 -8.57 10.30
C TRP A 405 -10.20 -9.22 8.93
N PRO A 406 -11.30 -9.38 8.16
CA PRO A 406 -11.24 -10.03 6.87
C PRO A 406 -10.44 -9.19 5.87
N LEU A 407 -9.60 -9.86 5.08
CA LEU A 407 -9.04 -9.26 3.88
C LEU A 407 -10.15 -9.10 2.85
N PRO A 408 -10.24 -7.96 2.16
CA PRO A 408 -11.28 -7.76 1.15
C PRO A 408 -11.06 -8.71 -0.03
N ALA A 409 -12.12 -9.42 -0.42
CA ALA A 409 -12.11 -10.31 -1.59
C ALA A 409 -11.80 -9.57 -2.89
N ALA A 410 -12.17 -8.28 -2.98
CA ALA A 410 -11.78 -7.37 -4.05
C ALA A 410 -11.77 -5.91 -3.58
N ILE A 411 -10.98 -5.07 -4.25
CA ILE A 411 -10.97 -3.61 -4.08
C ILE A 411 -11.26 -3.00 -5.45
N ASP A 412 -12.35 -2.24 -5.56
CA ASP A 412 -12.83 -1.66 -6.84
C ASP A 412 -12.89 -2.69 -7.98
N GLY A 413 -13.34 -3.92 -7.69
CA GLY A 413 -13.47 -5.01 -8.66
C GLY A 413 -12.18 -5.77 -8.99
N VAL A 414 -11.04 -5.41 -8.39
CA VAL A 414 -9.78 -6.15 -8.55
C VAL A 414 -9.59 -7.09 -7.35
N SER A 415 -9.39 -8.38 -7.59
CA SER A 415 -9.10 -9.36 -6.52
C SER A 415 -7.60 -9.39 -6.15
N PRO A 416 -7.22 -9.87 -4.94
CA PRO A 416 -5.80 -10.03 -4.56
C PRO A 416 -5.01 -10.87 -5.58
N VAL A 417 -5.59 -11.97 -6.06
CA VAL A 417 -4.97 -12.87 -7.05
C VAL A 417 -4.75 -12.15 -8.39
N GLN A 418 -5.73 -11.37 -8.86
CA GLN A 418 -5.57 -10.57 -10.08
C GLN A 418 -4.46 -9.53 -9.94
N ALA A 419 -4.40 -8.84 -8.79
CA ALA A 419 -3.36 -7.87 -8.50
C ALA A 419 -1.96 -8.50 -8.46
N LEU A 420 -1.83 -9.66 -7.81
CA LEU A 420 -0.57 -10.40 -7.73
C LEU A 420 -0.10 -10.91 -9.09
N ARG A 421 -1.01 -11.43 -9.93
CA ARG A 421 -0.67 -11.87 -11.31
C ARG A 421 -0.16 -10.71 -12.16
N ALA A 422 -0.87 -9.58 -12.15
CA ALA A 422 -0.46 -8.40 -12.91
C ALA A 422 0.89 -7.83 -12.42
N MET A 423 1.10 -7.82 -11.10
CA MET A 423 2.38 -7.40 -10.53
C MET A 423 3.51 -8.38 -10.84
N ARG A 424 3.25 -9.69 -10.77
CA ARG A 424 4.19 -10.71 -11.21
C ARG A 424 4.63 -10.46 -12.65
N ASP A 425 3.69 -10.28 -13.57
CA ASP A 425 4.02 -10.15 -15.00
C ASP A 425 4.91 -8.92 -15.27
N VAL A 426 4.61 -7.79 -14.63
CA VAL A 426 5.42 -6.57 -14.81
C VAL A 426 6.77 -6.66 -14.11
N LEU A 427 6.86 -7.33 -12.95
CA LEU A 427 8.14 -7.56 -12.26
C LEU A 427 9.00 -8.60 -12.99
N MET A 428 8.39 -9.61 -13.62
CA MET A 428 9.10 -10.55 -14.49
C MET A 428 9.68 -9.87 -15.73
N ALA A 429 9.07 -8.78 -16.21
CA ALA A 429 9.58 -8.03 -17.35
C ALA A 429 10.69 -7.04 -16.96
N GLU A 430 10.55 -6.37 -15.81
CA GLU A 430 11.37 -5.20 -15.47
C GLU A 430 12.37 -5.46 -14.31
N GLY A 431 12.21 -6.56 -13.58
CA GLY A 431 13.03 -6.92 -12.43
C GLY A 431 14.40 -7.49 -12.78
N SER A 432 15.31 -7.50 -11.82
CA SER A 432 16.65 -8.10 -11.90
C SER A 432 16.58 -9.61 -12.15
N ALA A 433 17.67 -10.20 -12.65
CA ALA A 433 17.72 -11.65 -12.86
C ALA A 433 17.42 -12.44 -11.57
N SER A 434 17.87 -11.94 -10.41
CA SER A 434 17.60 -12.56 -9.11
C SER A 434 16.12 -12.49 -8.74
N LEU A 435 15.50 -11.31 -8.87
CA LEU A 435 14.08 -11.12 -8.58
C LEU A 435 13.21 -12.01 -9.48
N ARG A 436 13.54 -12.11 -10.77
CA ARG A 436 12.82 -12.97 -11.72
C ARG A 436 12.93 -14.45 -11.36
N ALA A 437 14.12 -14.91 -10.98
CA ALA A 437 14.34 -16.29 -10.58
C ALA A 437 13.49 -16.66 -9.35
N ASP A 438 13.48 -15.81 -8.34
CA ASP A 438 12.71 -16.05 -7.11
C ASP A 438 11.20 -15.95 -7.34
N ILE A 439 10.73 -14.99 -8.16
CA ILE A 439 9.32 -14.93 -8.55
C ILE A 439 8.92 -16.21 -9.28
N ALA A 440 9.73 -16.69 -10.23
CA ALA A 440 9.43 -17.91 -10.98
C ALA A 440 9.35 -19.13 -10.05
N ALA A 441 10.23 -19.21 -9.05
CA ALA A 441 10.28 -20.30 -8.09
C ALA A 441 9.09 -20.31 -7.10
N HIS A 442 8.54 -19.14 -6.75
CA HIS A 442 7.59 -19.00 -5.64
C HIS A 442 6.19 -18.49 -6.01
N GLN A 443 5.95 -18.04 -7.26
CA GLN A 443 4.67 -17.45 -7.69
C GLN A 443 3.45 -18.32 -7.36
N GLU A 444 3.53 -19.64 -7.59
CA GLU A 444 2.40 -20.55 -7.38
C GLU A 444 2.03 -20.66 -5.90
N GLN A 445 3.04 -20.65 -5.02
CA GLN A 445 2.85 -20.71 -3.56
C GLN A 445 2.21 -19.40 -3.05
N VAL A 446 2.64 -18.26 -3.59
CA VAL A 446 2.11 -16.94 -3.20
C VAL A 446 0.68 -16.74 -3.70
N LEU A 447 0.39 -17.13 -4.95
CA LEU A 447 -0.96 -17.02 -5.53
C LEU A 447 -1.94 -17.94 -4.80
N ASP A 448 -1.52 -19.16 -4.50
CA ASP A 448 -2.30 -20.10 -3.68
C ASP A 448 -2.65 -19.55 -2.30
N LEU A 449 -1.65 -19.01 -1.61
CA LEU A 449 -1.85 -18.42 -0.30
C LEU A 449 -2.87 -17.29 -0.38
N ALA A 450 -2.77 -16.43 -1.40
CA ALA A 450 -3.70 -15.31 -1.60
C ALA A 450 -5.13 -15.77 -1.93
N GLU A 451 -5.31 -16.90 -2.62
CA GLU A 451 -6.61 -17.45 -2.98
C GLU A 451 -7.34 -18.06 -1.79
N ARG A 452 -6.60 -18.65 -0.84
CA ARG A 452 -7.15 -19.32 0.34
C ARG A 452 -7.35 -18.42 1.55
N THR A 453 -6.70 -17.26 1.56
CA THR A 453 -6.61 -16.40 2.74
C THR A 453 -7.75 -15.38 2.76
N THR A 454 -8.70 -15.55 3.67
CA THR A 454 -9.77 -14.56 3.89
C THR A 454 -9.48 -13.59 5.03
N SER A 455 -8.46 -13.86 5.84
CA SER A 455 -7.99 -13.03 6.94
C SER A 455 -6.51 -13.28 7.23
N LEU A 456 -5.82 -12.39 7.93
CA LEU A 456 -4.42 -12.64 8.29
C LEU A 456 -4.27 -13.86 9.21
N LEU A 457 -5.28 -14.15 10.04
CA LEU A 457 -5.32 -15.38 10.83
C LEU A 457 -5.39 -16.64 9.97
N ASP A 458 -6.10 -16.61 8.83
CA ASP A 458 -6.08 -17.72 7.87
C ASP A 458 -4.70 -17.84 7.23
N ALA A 459 -4.06 -16.71 6.88
CA ALA A 459 -2.71 -16.72 6.34
C ALA A 459 -1.73 -17.36 7.33
N LEU A 460 -1.87 -17.05 8.63
CA LEU A 460 -1.07 -17.62 9.73
C LEU A 460 -1.33 -19.12 9.92
N ARG A 461 -2.59 -19.55 9.84
CA ARG A 461 -2.96 -20.98 9.92
C ARG A 461 -2.48 -21.76 8.71
N LEU A 462 -2.58 -21.17 7.52
CA LEU A 462 -2.19 -21.76 6.24
C LEU A 462 -0.68 -21.79 6.07
N ALA A 463 0.04 -20.74 6.49
CA ALA A 463 1.51 -20.72 6.47
C ALA A 463 2.14 -21.80 7.37
N GLY A 464 1.40 -22.29 8.37
CA GLY A 464 1.77 -23.46 9.17
C GLY A 464 1.23 -24.81 8.66
N ARG A 465 0.41 -24.83 7.59
CA ARG A 465 -0.33 -26.01 7.10
C ARG A 465 -0.33 -26.14 5.57
N VAL A 466 0.64 -25.55 4.88
CA VAL A 466 0.71 -25.63 3.42
C VAL A 466 0.95 -27.10 3.07
N ALA A 467 -0.02 -27.72 2.40
CA ALA A 467 0.19 -29.00 1.73
C ALA A 467 1.49 -28.92 0.94
N PRO A 468 2.36 -29.95 1.00
CA PRO A 468 3.69 -29.86 0.45
C PRO A 468 3.56 -29.52 -1.05
N ALA A 469 4.52 -28.74 -1.57
CA ALA A 469 4.55 -28.46 -3.00
C ALA A 469 4.45 -29.79 -3.75
N ALA A 470 3.54 -29.89 -4.73
CA ALA A 470 3.27 -31.12 -5.46
C ALA A 470 4.58 -31.67 -6.04
N LEU A 471 5.15 -32.70 -5.41
CA LEU A 471 6.43 -33.25 -5.81
C LEU A 471 6.22 -34.03 -7.10
N ARG A 472 6.62 -33.40 -8.20
CA ARG A 472 6.51 -33.94 -9.55
C ARG A 472 7.47 -35.09 -9.72
N ILE A 473 6.97 -36.17 -10.30
CA ILE A 473 7.76 -37.36 -10.60
C ILE A 473 7.57 -37.79 -12.04
N VAL A 474 8.54 -38.55 -12.53
CA VAL A 474 8.45 -39.28 -13.79
C VAL A 474 9.07 -40.66 -13.59
N ASN A 475 8.47 -41.70 -14.18
CA ASN A 475 9.01 -43.06 -14.12
C ASN A 475 10.05 -43.33 -15.23
N ALA A 476 10.57 -44.56 -15.31
CA ALA A 476 11.64 -44.94 -16.25
C ALA A 476 11.23 -44.98 -17.71
N ARG A 477 9.94 -44.79 -17.97
CA ARG A 477 9.34 -44.79 -19.29
C ARG A 477 8.81 -43.41 -19.68
N GLY A 478 9.04 -42.39 -18.85
CA GLY A 478 8.62 -41.02 -19.13
C GLY A 478 7.18 -40.71 -18.73
N VAL A 479 6.52 -41.55 -17.93
CA VAL A 479 5.14 -41.30 -17.46
C VAL A 479 5.17 -40.31 -16.28
N PRO A 480 4.59 -39.11 -16.42
CA PRO A 480 4.63 -38.09 -15.38
C PRO A 480 3.51 -38.25 -14.36
N GLY A 481 3.74 -37.76 -13.15
CA GLY A 481 2.70 -37.61 -12.14
C GLY A 481 3.20 -36.90 -10.89
N VAL A 482 2.50 -37.16 -9.78
CA VAL A 482 2.68 -36.45 -8.51
C VAL A 482 2.82 -37.47 -7.38
N VAL A 483 3.65 -37.14 -6.40
CA VAL A 483 3.66 -37.87 -5.13
C VAL A 483 2.47 -37.45 -4.28
N GLY A 484 1.72 -38.44 -3.81
CA GLY A 484 0.58 -38.28 -2.93
C GLY A 484 1.00 -37.94 -1.50
N THR A 485 1.64 -38.89 -0.82
CA THR A 485 2.07 -38.68 0.58
C THR A 485 3.28 -39.52 0.94
N LEU A 486 3.90 -39.19 2.06
CA LEU A 486 4.93 -39.99 2.71
C LEU A 486 4.29 -41.02 3.65
N VAL A 487 4.60 -42.29 3.44
CA VAL A 487 4.05 -43.41 4.20
C VAL A 487 5.17 -44.27 4.79
N ARG A 488 4.84 -45.12 5.76
CA ARG A 488 5.71 -46.20 6.24
C ARG A 488 5.00 -47.53 6.24
N ASN A 489 5.75 -48.61 6.06
CA ASN A 489 5.25 -49.96 6.32
C ASN A 489 5.33 -50.29 7.84
N PRO A 490 4.79 -51.44 8.30
CA PRO A 490 4.91 -51.88 9.69
C PRO A 490 6.35 -52.09 10.18
N GLY A 491 7.29 -52.34 9.27
CA GLY A 491 8.73 -52.43 9.56
C GLY A 491 9.42 -51.07 9.71
N GLY A 492 8.70 -49.96 9.61
CA GLY A 492 9.24 -48.61 9.75
C GLY A 492 9.95 -48.06 8.51
N VAL A 493 9.95 -48.78 7.38
CA VAL A 493 10.59 -48.32 6.14
C VAL A 493 9.71 -47.25 5.48
N PRO A 494 10.25 -46.05 5.21
CA PRO A 494 9.51 -44.98 4.56
C PRO A 494 9.43 -45.17 3.04
N TYR A 495 8.28 -44.85 2.47
CA TYR A 495 8.02 -44.83 1.03
C TYR A 495 7.27 -43.56 0.66
N LEU A 496 7.39 -43.15 -0.61
CA LEU A 496 6.43 -42.21 -1.20
C LEU A 496 5.30 -42.98 -1.86
N LEU A 497 4.06 -42.54 -1.64
CA LEU A 497 2.86 -43.06 -2.29
C LEU A 497 2.55 -42.23 -3.55
N ALA A 498 2.25 -42.88 -4.67
CA ALA A 498 1.78 -42.27 -5.92
C ALA A 498 0.82 -43.22 -6.64
N SER A 499 0.19 -42.81 -7.75
CA SER A 499 -0.66 -43.71 -8.54
C SER A 499 0.16 -44.84 -9.19
N HIS A 500 -0.41 -46.04 -9.26
CA HIS A 500 0.22 -47.18 -9.92
C HIS A 500 0.51 -46.89 -11.39
N HIS A 501 -0.47 -46.38 -12.14
CA HIS A 501 -0.28 -46.09 -13.57
C HIS A 501 0.78 -45.01 -13.83
N VAL A 502 1.17 -44.22 -12.82
CA VAL A 502 2.29 -43.27 -12.91
C VAL A 502 3.61 -44.01 -12.68
N VAL A 503 3.71 -44.80 -11.62
CA VAL A 503 4.97 -45.48 -11.23
C VAL A 503 5.30 -46.63 -12.19
N PHE A 504 4.31 -47.43 -12.56
CA PHE A 504 4.46 -48.63 -13.41
C PHE A 504 3.97 -48.44 -14.86
N GLY A 505 3.45 -47.25 -15.18
CA GLY A 505 2.95 -46.91 -16.51
C GLY A 505 3.94 -47.18 -17.64
N ALA A 506 3.39 -47.50 -18.82
CA ALA A 506 4.15 -47.82 -20.03
C ALA A 506 5.15 -48.98 -19.86
N GLY A 507 4.84 -49.92 -18.96
CA GLY A 507 5.64 -51.14 -18.74
C GLY A 507 6.88 -50.93 -17.90
N ALA A 508 6.89 -49.92 -17.02
CA ALA A 508 7.90 -49.83 -15.96
C ALA A 508 7.71 -51.00 -14.97
N GLN A 509 8.80 -51.42 -14.34
CA GLN A 509 8.84 -52.61 -13.48
C GLN A 509 9.33 -52.27 -12.07
N GLU A 510 9.14 -53.20 -11.13
CA GLU A 510 9.76 -53.09 -9.81
C GLU A 510 11.29 -52.97 -9.94
N GLY A 511 11.88 -52.04 -9.20
CA GLY A 511 13.30 -51.71 -9.23
C GLY A 511 13.67 -50.61 -10.23
N ASP A 512 12.78 -50.27 -11.17
CA ASP A 512 12.99 -49.16 -12.11
C ASP A 512 13.14 -47.84 -11.35
N THR A 513 13.96 -46.96 -11.90
CA THR A 513 14.23 -45.65 -11.28
C THR A 513 12.99 -44.77 -11.40
N VAL A 514 12.78 -43.93 -10.40
CA VAL A 514 11.83 -42.81 -10.44
C VAL A 514 12.61 -41.53 -10.22
N TRP A 515 12.33 -40.51 -11.01
CA TRP A 515 12.99 -39.21 -10.93
C TRP A 515 12.01 -38.17 -10.41
N ALA A 516 12.50 -37.24 -9.61
CA ALA A 516 11.82 -36.03 -9.24
C ALA A 516 12.15 -34.92 -10.24
N LEU A 517 11.13 -34.16 -10.62
CA LEU A 517 11.27 -33.01 -11.51
C LEU A 517 11.21 -31.72 -10.66
N PRO A 518 12.11 -30.75 -10.90
CA PRO A 518 12.01 -29.47 -10.22
C PRO A 518 10.72 -28.74 -10.63
N PRO A 519 10.19 -27.84 -9.78
CA PRO A 519 8.91 -27.17 -10.03
C PRO A 519 8.82 -26.50 -11.40
N THR A 520 9.94 -25.97 -11.90
CA THR A 520 10.04 -25.22 -13.16
C THR A 520 10.37 -26.06 -14.39
N ALA A 521 10.65 -27.37 -14.24
CA ALA A 521 11.06 -28.20 -15.38
C ALA A 521 9.88 -28.49 -16.31
N ASP A 522 10.13 -28.45 -17.62
CA ASP A 522 9.23 -29.04 -18.60
C ASP A 522 9.25 -30.58 -18.39
N PRO A 523 8.10 -31.27 -18.28
CA PRO A 523 8.06 -32.73 -18.23
C PRO A 523 8.82 -33.42 -19.38
N GLY A 524 8.97 -32.75 -20.52
CA GLY A 524 9.68 -33.26 -21.70
C GLY A 524 11.20 -33.07 -21.69
N ASP A 525 11.78 -32.37 -20.70
CA ASP A 525 13.23 -32.14 -20.61
C ASP A 525 13.88 -33.03 -19.53
N PRO A 526 14.43 -34.20 -19.92
CA PRO A 526 15.04 -35.14 -18.98
C PRO A 526 16.35 -34.61 -18.36
N GLY A 527 16.95 -33.53 -18.89
CA GLY A 527 18.23 -32.99 -18.41
C GLY A 527 18.18 -32.39 -17.01
N VAL A 528 16.97 -32.12 -16.48
CA VAL A 528 16.76 -31.46 -15.18
C VAL A 528 16.24 -32.42 -14.10
N ALA A 529 16.05 -33.69 -14.43
CA ALA A 529 15.47 -34.70 -13.55
C ALA A 529 16.49 -35.17 -12.48
N THR A 530 16.09 -35.16 -11.22
CA THR A 530 16.92 -35.68 -10.12
C THR A 530 16.44 -37.06 -9.72
N ARG A 531 17.35 -38.02 -9.62
CA ARG A 531 16.99 -39.37 -9.17
C ARG A 531 16.38 -39.31 -7.76
N LEU A 532 15.15 -39.83 -7.62
CA LEU A 532 14.38 -39.80 -6.38
C LEU A 532 14.51 -41.11 -5.61
N GLY A 533 14.35 -42.22 -6.33
CA GLY A 533 14.19 -43.53 -5.74
C GLY A 533 13.93 -44.61 -6.77
N ARG A 534 13.34 -45.72 -6.32
CA ARG A 534 12.96 -46.87 -7.14
C ARG A 534 11.51 -47.26 -6.93
N ALA A 535 10.83 -47.64 -8.01
CA ALA A 535 9.54 -48.30 -7.93
C ALA A 535 9.69 -49.60 -7.14
N ARG A 536 8.79 -49.88 -6.19
CA ARG A 536 8.82 -51.14 -5.42
C ARG A 536 7.58 -51.97 -5.67
N ARG A 537 6.52 -51.71 -4.90
CA ARG A 537 5.26 -52.44 -4.97
C ARG A 537 4.12 -51.52 -5.34
N GLY A 538 3.10 -52.04 -6.00
CA GLY A 538 1.86 -51.32 -6.22
C GLY A 538 0.70 -52.28 -6.43
N HIS A 539 -0.50 -51.73 -6.49
CA HIS A 539 -1.71 -52.43 -6.83
C HIS A 539 -2.54 -51.57 -7.79
N LEU A 540 -3.01 -52.21 -8.86
CA LEU A 540 -3.97 -51.67 -9.81
C LEU A 540 -5.06 -52.73 -9.99
N GLY A 541 -6.23 -52.52 -9.38
CA GLY A 541 -7.27 -53.54 -9.38
C GLY A 541 -8.27 -53.42 -8.25
N LEU A 542 -9.11 -54.45 -8.14
CA LEU A 542 -10.16 -54.55 -7.13
C LEU A 542 -9.60 -55.10 -5.82
N VAL A 543 -10.00 -54.49 -4.72
CA VAL A 543 -9.71 -54.95 -3.35
C VAL A 543 -10.98 -54.95 -2.51
N GLU A 544 -11.07 -55.93 -1.63
CA GLU A 544 -12.13 -56.00 -0.61
C GLU A 544 -11.67 -55.25 0.64
N PHE A 545 -12.44 -54.24 1.06
CA PHE A 545 -12.17 -53.49 2.28
C PHE A 545 -13.48 -53.24 3.03
N ALA A 546 -13.51 -53.59 4.30
CA ALA A 546 -14.70 -53.46 5.16
C ALA A 546 -15.99 -54.12 4.59
N GLY A 547 -15.85 -55.14 3.73
CA GLY A 547 -16.98 -55.82 3.08
C GLY A 547 -17.47 -55.16 1.78
N GLU A 548 -16.76 -54.16 1.29
CA GLU A 548 -17.03 -53.48 0.03
C GLU A 548 -15.89 -53.70 -0.97
N THR A 549 -16.26 -53.92 -2.24
CA THR A 549 -15.31 -53.95 -3.35
C THR A 549 -14.99 -52.53 -3.80
N CYS A 550 -13.73 -52.15 -3.77
CA CYS A 550 -13.25 -50.88 -4.29
C CYS A 550 -12.08 -51.09 -5.26
N PHE A 551 -11.93 -50.18 -6.21
CA PHE A 551 -10.76 -50.18 -7.09
C PHE A 551 -9.68 -49.26 -6.53
N VAL A 552 -8.44 -49.75 -6.50
CA VAL A 552 -7.28 -48.98 -6.04
C VAL A 552 -6.25 -48.89 -7.16
N ASP A 553 -5.62 -47.73 -7.24
CA ASP A 553 -4.57 -47.39 -8.18
C ASP A 553 -3.46 -46.68 -7.40
N GLY A 554 -2.52 -47.45 -6.86
CA GLY A 554 -1.43 -46.87 -6.09
C GLY A 554 -0.18 -47.74 -6.01
N ALA A 555 0.95 -47.07 -5.84
CA ALA A 555 2.28 -47.65 -5.83
C ALA A 555 3.20 -46.93 -4.85
N LEU A 556 4.22 -47.64 -4.41
CA LEU A 556 5.24 -47.17 -3.50
C LEU A 556 6.57 -46.97 -4.22
N ILE A 557 7.20 -45.84 -3.90
CA ILE A 557 8.53 -45.48 -4.35
C ILE A 557 9.44 -45.50 -3.12
N GLU A 558 10.46 -46.33 -3.14
CA GLU A 558 11.50 -46.35 -2.11
C GLU A 558 12.54 -45.28 -2.42
N LEU A 559 12.80 -44.43 -1.44
CA LEU A 559 13.72 -43.31 -1.57
C LEU A 559 15.18 -43.79 -1.58
N ASP A 560 15.99 -43.28 -2.52
CA ASP A 560 17.45 -43.50 -2.49
C ASP A 560 18.09 -42.76 -1.28
N ASP A 561 19.37 -43.02 -0.97
CA ASP A 561 20.07 -42.33 0.12
C ASP A 561 20.24 -40.82 -0.15
N ALA A 562 20.27 -40.02 0.92
CA ALA A 562 20.02 -38.59 0.92
C ALA A 562 21.27 -37.70 0.71
N ALA A 563 22.48 -38.27 0.59
CA ALA A 563 23.73 -37.51 0.65
C ALA A 563 23.87 -36.42 -0.43
N ASP A 564 23.41 -36.69 -1.66
CA ASP A 564 23.64 -35.82 -2.83
C ASP A 564 22.37 -35.14 -3.36
N ARG A 565 21.30 -35.06 -2.55
CA ARG A 565 20.05 -34.45 -3.02
C ARG A 565 20.18 -32.92 -3.15
N PRO A 566 19.73 -32.33 -4.27
CA PRO A 566 19.68 -30.88 -4.41
C PRO A 566 18.76 -30.27 -3.34
N ALA A 567 19.03 -29.01 -2.99
CA ALA A 567 18.34 -28.33 -1.89
C ALA A 567 16.82 -28.35 -2.05
N TRP A 568 16.30 -28.07 -3.25
CA TRP A 568 14.86 -28.08 -3.53
C TRP A 568 14.20 -29.44 -3.25
N LEU A 569 14.89 -30.55 -3.54
CA LEU A 569 14.33 -31.89 -3.34
C LEU A 569 14.38 -32.27 -1.86
N ARG A 570 15.47 -31.93 -1.17
CA ARG A 570 15.54 -32.12 0.29
C ARG A 570 14.38 -31.41 0.97
N GLU A 571 14.17 -30.17 0.58
CA GLU A 571 13.12 -29.31 1.11
C GLU A 571 11.71 -29.84 0.81
N ALA A 572 11.45 -30.30 -0.42
CA ALA A 572 10.19 -30.95 -0.78
C ALA A 572 9.92 -32.22 0.05
N LEU A 573 10.95 -33.00 0.34
CA LEU A 573 10.84 -34.22 1.15
C LEU A 573 10.70 -33.93 2.65
N THR A 574 11.27 -32.84 3.16
CA THR A 574 11.13 -32.41 4.56
C THR A 574 9.87 -31.59 4.84
N GLY A 575 9.10 -31.25 3.80
CA GLY A 575 7.85 -30.52 3.93
C GLY A 575 6.79 -31.26 4.77
N ALA A 576 5.72 -30.54 5.11
CA ALA A 576 4.62 -31.10 5.90
C ALA A 576 3.73 -32.00 5.02
N TRP A 577 3.85 -33.32 5.17
CA TRP A 577 2.98 -34.30 4.53
C TRP A 577 1.75 -34.62 5.41
N PRO A 578 0.65 -35.13 4.84
CA PRO A 578 -0.48 -35.66 5.60
C PRO A 578 -0.04 -36.78 6.57
N ARG A 579 -0.50 -36.70 7.82
CA ARG A 579 -0.24 -37.72 8.88
C ARG A 579 -1.42 -38.63 9.16
N GLU A 580 -2.62 -38.11 8.90
CA GLU A 580 -3.87 -38.75 9.27
C GLU A 580 -4.69 -38.99 8.01
N VAL A 581 -5.54 -40.00 8.08
CA VAL A 581 -6.49 -40.38 7.05
C VAL A 581 -7.86 -39.94 7.52
N ALA A 582 -8.64 -39.31 6.63
CA ALA A 582 -10.01 -38.95 6.92
C ALA A 582 -10.97 -39.82 6.10
N GLN A 583 -12.11 -40.14 6.71
CA GLN A 583 -13.19 -40.81 6.02
C GLN A 583 -13.81 -39.87 4.97
N ALA A 584 -14.08 -40.40 3.77
CA ALA A 584 -14.74 -39.63 2.73
C ALA A 584 -16.25 -39.52 3.02
N GLU A 585 -16.78 -38.30 3.01
CA GLU A 585 -18.21 -38.02 3.19
C GLU A 585 -18.74 -37.18 2.01
N PRO A 586 -19.89 -37.53 1.41
CA PRO A 586 -20.53 -36.68 0.42
C PRO A 586 -20.81 -35.27 0.97
N GLY A 587 -20.55 -34.27 0.15
CA GLY A 587 -20.64 -32.85 0.51
C GLY A 587 -19.40 -32.29 1.22
N ALA A 588 -18.45 -33.13 1.62
CA ALA A 588 -17.27 -32.65 2.34
C ALA A 588 -16.38 -31.75 1.45
N PRO A 589 -15.87 -30.63 2.00
CA PRO A 589 -14.86 -29.80 1.34
C PRO A 589 -13.57 -30.59 1.19
N VAL A 590 -13.00 -30.57 -0.02
CA VAL A 590 -11.70 -31.16 -0.29
C VAL A 590 -10.86 -30.22 -1.15
N HIS A 591 -9.56 -30.41 -1.13
CA HIS A 591 -8.64 -29.70 -2.01
C HIS A 591 -7.49 -30.61 -2.43
N LYS A 592 -6.85 -30.27 -3.55
CA LYS A 592 -5.61 -30.92 -3.98
C LYS A 592 -4.73 -29.93 -4.71
N ARG A 593 -3.45 -30.26 -4.81
CA ARG A 593 -2.49 -29.51 -5.64
C ARG A 593 -1.86 -30.46 -6.66
N GLY A 594 -2.02 -30.13 -7.93
CA GLY A 594 -1.38 -30.84 -9.03
C GLY A 594 -0.58 -29.89 -9.96
N PRO A 595 0.36 -30.39 -10.76
CA PRO A 595 1.15 -29.59 -11.69
C PRO A 595 0.33 -28.97 -12.82
N ALA A 596 -0.71 -29.66 -13.30
CA ALA A 596 -1.47 -29.24 -14.47
C ALA A 596 -2.51 -28.18 -14.10
N THR A 597 -3.18 -28.38 -12.96
CA THR A 597 -4.25 -27.47 -12.53
C THR A 597 -3.86 -26.61 -11.33
N GLY A 598 -2.67 -26.74 -10.73
CA GLY A 598 -2.33 -26.01 -9.51
C GLY A 598 -3.15 -26.46 -8.30
N LEU A 599 -3.40 -25.57 -7.34
CA LEU A 599 -4.37 -25.84 -6.28
C LEU A 599 -5.79 -25.70 -6.82
N THR A 600 -6.60 -26.72 -6.54
CA THR A 600 -8.04 -26.72 -6.82
C THR A 600 -8.78 -27.08 -5.55
N GLN A 601 -9.93 -26.41 -5.35
CA GLN A 601 -10.86 -26.70 -4.27
C GLN A 601 -12.09 -27.37 -4.87
N GLY A 602 -12.63 -28.36 -4.16
CA GLY A 602 -13.74 -29.16 -4.62
C GLY A 602 -14.66 -29.57 -3.49
N THR A 603 -15.74 -30.23 -3.90
CA THR A 603 -16.70 -30.85 -3.00
C THR A 603 -16.85 -32.31 -3.43
N LEU A 604 -16.75 -33.24 -2.47
CA LEU A 604 -17.05 -34.65 -2.73
C LEU A 604 -18.52 -34.79 -3.13
N LEU A 605 -18.79 -35.18 -4.37
CA LEU A 605 -20.15 -35.41 -4.86
C LEU A 605 -20.65 -36.81 -4.50
N ASP A 606 -19.75 -37.79 -4.65
CA ASP A 606 -20.05 -39.20 -4.43
C ASP A 606 -18.79 -39.89 -3.89
N VAL A 607 -18.99 -40.85 -3.00
CA VAL A 607 -17.92 -41.66 -2.37
C VAL A 607 -17.95 -43.12 -2.83
N ALA A 608 -18.96 -43.48 -3.63
CA ALA A 608 -19.14 -44.80 -4.22
C ALA A 608 -19.28 -44.72 -5.76
N TYR A 609 -18.71 -43.68 -6.37
CA TYR A 609 -18.81 -43.42 -7.80
C TYR A 609 -18.25 -44.60 -8.61
N PRO A 610 -19.03 -45.19 -9.54
CA PRO A 610 -18.52 -46.21 -10.44
C PRO A 610 -17.90 -45.55 -11.68
N ASP A 611 -16.65 -45.90 -11.99
CA ASP A 611 -15.97 -45.45 -13.22
C ASP A 611 -15.53 -46.62 -14.10
N ARG A 612 -15.22 -46.33 -15.37
CA ARG A 612 -14.70 -47.29 -16.35
C ARG A 612 -13.46 -46.76 -17.07
N PRO A 613 -12.33 -46.66 -16.38
CA PRO A 613 -11.17 -46.01 -16.95
C PRO A 613 -10.43 -46.90 -17.94
N PHE A 614 -9.78 -46.26 -18.91
CA PHE A 614 -8.84 -46.90 -19.82
C PHE A 614 -7.42 -46.66 -19.32
N ILE A 615 -6.83 -47.69 -18.69
CA ILE A 615 -5.51 -47.63 -18.07
C ILE A 615 -4.62 -48.67 -18.75
N GLU A 616 -3.47 -48.24 -19.27
CA GLU A 616 -2.46 -49.13 -19.89
C GLU A 616 -3.04 -50.06 -20.97
N GLY A 617 -3.92 -49.54 -21.83
CA GLY A 617 -4.50 -50.33 -22.92
C GLY A 617 -5.73 -51.16 -22.54
N HIS A 618 -6.14 -51.15 -21.27
CA HIS A 618 -7.24 -51.97 -20.74
C HIS A 618 -8.35 -51.11 -20.15
N THR A 619 -9.61 -51.51 -20.38
CA THR A 619 -10.75 -50.91 -19.71
C THR A 619 -11.00 -51.63 -18.40
N TRP A 620 -10.98 -50.90 -17.29
CA TRP A 620 -11.28 -51.42 -15.96
C TRP A 620 -12.71 -51.10 -15.55
N THR A 621 -13.24 -51.85 -14.59
CA THR A 621 -14.42 -51.41 -13.82
C THR A 621 -13.91 -50.96 -12.46
N ALA A 622 -14.10 -49.69 -12.14
CA ALA A 622 -13.60 -49.07 -10.92
C ALA A 622 -14.77 -48.66 -10.01
N PRO A 623 -15.35 -49.59 -9.21
CA PRO A 623 -16.36 -49.23 -8.22
C PRO A 623 -15.73 -48.53 -7.01
N GLY A 624 -16.55 -47.84 -6.21
CA GLY A 624 -16.12 -47.29 -4.92
C GLY A 624 -15.14 -46.12 -5.04
N GLN A 625 -15.26 -45.29 -6.08
CA GLN A 625 -14.39 -44.14 -6.29
C GLN A 625 -14.97 -42.87 -5.67
N LEU A 626 -14.09 -41.92 -5.41
CA LEU A 626 -14.46 -40.57 -5.01
C LEU A 626 -14.63 -39.70 -6.25
N LEU A 627 -15.79 -39.07 -6.40
CA LEU A 627 -16.05 -38.05 -7.42
C LEU A 627 -16.02 -36.66 -6.78
N VAL A 628 -15.21 -35.77 -7.34
CA VAL A 628 -15.02 -34.42 -6.79
C VAL A 628 -15.32 -33.38 -7.85
N ALA A 629 -16.34 -32.56 -7.61
CA ALA A 629 -16.60 -31.40 -8.45
C ALA A 629 -15.78 -30.19 -8.00
N SER A 630 -15.34 -29.39 -8.98
CA SER A 630 -14.70 -28.10 -8.72
C SER A 630 -15.69 -27.14 -8.05
N ARG A 631 -15.20 -26.37 -7.08
CA ARG A 631 -15.95 -25.22 -6.51
C ARG A 631 -15.87 -23.97 -7.39
N ASP A 632 -14.93 -23.95 -8.33
CA ASP A 632 -14.80 -22.91 -9.35
C ASP A 632 -15.48 -23.43 -10.64
N PRO A 633 -16.64 -22.88 -11.03
CA PRO A 633 -17.38 -23.37 -12.19
C PRO A 633 -16.64 -23.17 -13.53
N ASP A 634 -15.64 -22.27 -13.55
CA ASP A 634 -14.87 -21.95 -14.76
C ASP A 634 -13.57 -22.76 -14.87
N ARG A 635 -13.33 -23.71 -13.94
CA ARG A 635 -12.07 -24.45 -13.85
C ARG A 635 -12.31 -25.92 -13.54
N ALA A 636 -11.66 -26.79 -14.32
CA ALA A 636 -11.60 -28.22 -14.03
C ALA A 636 -10.92 -28.46 -12.67
N PHE A 637 -11.47 -29.40 -11.90
CA PHE A 637 -10.84 -29.83 -10.64
C PHE A 637 -9.54 -30.58 -10.95
N SER A 638 -9.50 -31.41 -11.98
CA SER A 638 -8.33 -32.23 -12.35
C SER A 638 -8.04 -32.20 -13.85
N ALA A 639 -6.77 -32.35 -14.22
CA ALA A 639 -6.33 -32.50 -15.60
C ALA A 639 -5.18 -33.53 -15.72
N PRO A 640 -4.89 -34.06 -16.92
CA PRO A 640 -3.76 -34.96 -17.14
C PRO A 640 -2.44 -34.38 -16.59
N GLY A 641 -1.72 -35.18 -15.80
CA GLY A 641 -0.51 -34.76 -15.08
C GLY A 641 -0.71 -34.51 -13.59
N ASP A 642 -1.96 -34.42 -13.12
CA ASP A 642 -2.28 -34.34 -11.69
C ASP A 642 -2.37 -35.72 -11.00
N SER A 643 -2.27 -36.81 -11.77
CA SER A 643 -2.32 -38.19 -11.25
C SER A 643 -1.33 -38.40 -10.11
N GLY A 644 -1.81 -38.99 -9.02
CA GLY A 644 -1.09 -39.19 -7.78
C GLY A 644 -1.20 -38.02 -6.79
N ALA A 645 -1.85 -36.90 -7.13
CA ALA A 645 -2.06 -35.82 -6.18
C ALA A 645 -2.93 -36.28 -4.99
N PRO A 646 -2.58 -35.93 -3.74
CA PRO A 646 -3.40 -36.28 -2.59
C PRO A 646 -4.65 -35.39 -2.54
N LEU A 647 -5.81 -36.01 -2.30
CA LEU A 647 -7.03 -35.29 -1.97
C LEU A 647 -7.08 -35.07 -0.46
N LEU A 648 -7.16 -33.83 -0.02
CA LEU A 648 -7.06 -33.44 1.39
C LEU A 648 -8.35 -32.76 1.88
N ASP A 649 -8.76 -33.06 3.11
CA ASP A 649 -9.84 -32.33 3.79
C ASP A 649 -9.36 -30.94 4.29
N GLU A 650 -10.23 -30.19 4.97
CA GLU A 650 -9.88 -28.87 5.53
C GLU A 650 -8.84 -28.94 6.67
N GLN A 651 -8.70 -30.11 7.29
CA GLN A 651 -7.76 -30.38 8.37
C GLN A 651 -6.38 -30.82 7.85
N GLY A 652 -6.28 -31.16 6.56
CA GLY A 652 -5.06 -31.63 5.91
C GLY A 652 -4.86 -33.15 6.00
N HIS A 653 -5.90 -33.89 6.36
CA HIS A 653 -5.90 -35.34 6.33
C HIS A 653 -6.10 -35.85 4.89
N ILE A 654 -5.50 -36.99 4.57
CA ILE A 654 -5.68 -37.61 3.25
C ILE A 654 -7.03 -38.32 3.18
N VAL A 655 -7.83 -37.96 2.18
CA VAL A 655 -9.15 -38.55 1.91
C VAL A 655 -9.08 -39.54 0.74
N GLY A 656 -8.22 -39.25 -0.24
CA GLY A 656 -8.02 -40.11 -1.41
C GLY A 656 -6.78 -39.78 -2.22
N LEU A 657 -6.53 -40.59 -3.25
CA LEU A 657 -5.43 -40.40 -4.20
C LEU A 657 -6.01 -40.26 -5.61
N LEU A 658 -5.78 -39.09 -6.21
CA LEU A 658 -6.32 -38.73 -7.53
C LEU A 658 -5.68 -39.61 -8.61
N TRP A 659 -6.49 -40.21 -9.49
CA TRP A 659 -5.98 -41.01 -10.60
C TRP A 659 -6.58 -40.63 -11.96
N GLY A 660 -7.69 -39.88 -11.97
CA GLY A 660 -8.36 -39.50 -13.21
C GLY A 660 -9.19 -38.23 -13.12
N ALA A 661 -9.88 -37.94 -14.23
CA ALA A 661 -10.86 -36.88 -14.32
C ALA A 661 -11.99 -37.28 -15.28
N THR A 662 -13.21 -36.78 -15.04
CA THR A 662 -14.33 -36.93 -15.99
C THR A 662 -14.15 -36.02 -17.20
N ALA A 663 -14.97 -36.19 -18.24
CA ALA A 663 -14.99 -35.28 -19.38
C ALA A 663 -15.36 -33.83 -19.00
N ALA A 664 -16.05 -33.64 -17.87
CA ALA A 664 -16.37 -32.31 -17.33
C ALA A 664 -15.23 -31.69 -16.51
N GLY A 665 -14.14 -32.44 -16.27
CA GLY A 665 -13.01 -32.00 -15.46
C GLY A 665 -13.18 -32.25 -13.96
N ASP A 666 -14.19 -33.00 -13.54
CA ASP A 666 -14.33 -33.45 -12.14
C ASP A 666 -13.23 -34.45 -11.81
N GLY A 667 -12.69 -34.40 -10.59
CA GLY A 667 -11.66 -35.34 -10.17
C GLY A 667 -12.23 -36.72 -9.84
N VAL A 668 -11.49 -37.76 -10.22
CA VAL A 668 -11.77 -39.14 -9.80
C VAL A 668 -10.56 -39.66 -9.01
N ALA A 669 -10.81 -40.11 -7.77
CA ALA A 669 -9.79 -40.56 -6.84
C ALA A 669 -10.16 -41.90 -6.19
N CYS A 670 -9.15 -42.71 -5.86
CA CYS A 670 -9.38 -43.89 -5.04
C CYS A 670 -9.41 -43.47 -3.55
N PRO A 671 -10.28 -44.06 -2.72
CA PRO A 671 -10.33 -43.72 -1.30
C PRO A 671 -9.03 -44.10 -0.59
N ALA A 672 -8.60 -43.28 0.37
CA ALA A 672 -7.29 -43.45 1.00
C ALA A 672 -7.21 -44.71 1.88
N GLU A 673 -8.26 -45.04 2.63
CA GLU A 673 -8.22 -46.18 3.58
C GLU A 673 -8.03 -47.54 2.89
N PRO A 674 -8.84 -47.92 1.87
CA PRO A 674 -8.63 -49.20 1.17
C PRO A 674 -7.28 -49.26 0.47
N LEU A 675 -6.82 -48.14 -0.09
CA LEU A 675 -5.52 -48.05 -0.74
C LEU A 675 -4.37 -48.31 0.24
N LEU A 676 -4.35 -47.59 1.36
CA LEU A 676 -3.31 -47.73 2.39
C LEU A 676 -3.35 -49.11 3.05
N HIS A 677 -4.55 -49.67 3.24
CA HIS A 677 -4.75 -51.04 3.71
C HIS A 677 -4.16 -52.07 2.74
N CYS A 678 -4.53 -51.98 1.44
CA CYS A 678 -4.03 -52.86 0.39
C CYS A 678 -2.50 -52.86 0.31
N LEU A 679 -1.90 -51.66 0.38
CA LEU A 679 -0.46 -51.50 0.35
C LEU A 679 0.21 -51.80 1.70
N GLY A 680 -0.55 -51.99 2.79
CA GLY A 680 -0.01 -52.24 4.14
C GLY A 680 0.95 -51.13 4.58
N VAL A 681 0.49 -49.88 4.54
CA VAL A 681 1.26 -48.69 4.92
C VAL A 681 0.40 -47.67 5.67
N VAL A 682 1.04 -46.75 6.40
CA VAL A 682 0.37 -45.64 7.10
C VAL A 682 1.09 -44.31 6.84
N PRO A 683 0.40 -43.16 6.77
CA PRO A 683 1.06 -41.86 6.59
C PRO A 683 1.92 -41.46 7.80
N ILE A 684 3.00 -40.71 7.58
CA ILE A 684 3.94 -40.30 8.67
C ILE A 684 4.23 -38.79 8.74
N GLY A 685 3.81 -38.03 7.74
CA GLY A 685 3.84 -36.56 7.71
C GLY A 685 5.19 -35.84 7.67
N VAL A 686 6.25 -36.45 8.18
CA VAL A 686 7.61 -35.91 8.10
C VAL A 686 8.57 -37.04 7.82
N PHE A 687 9.58 -36.73 7.01
CA PHE A 687 10.70 -37.64 6.78
C PHE A 687 11.67 -37.53 7.97
N GLU A 688 11.38 -38.27 9.04
CA GLU A 688 12.35 -38.45 10.12
C GLU A 688 13.45 -39.40 9.63
N ARG A 689 14.70 -38.91 9.55
CA ARG A 689 15.83 -39.83 9.47
C ARG A 689 15.75 -40.71 10.70
N VAL A 690 15.54 -42.01 10.50
CA VAL A 690 15.92 -42.99 11.50
C VAL A 690 17.41 -42.75 11.72
N GLY A 691 17.75 -42.02 12.77
CA GLY A 691 19.13 -41.87 13.20
C GLY A 691 19.70 -43.27 13.27
N ALA A 692 20.86 -43.48 12.65
CA ALA A 692 21.56 -44.75 12.68
C ALA A 692 21.46 -45.30 14.11
N GLN A 693 20.60 -46.31 14.31
CA GLN A 693 20.57 -47.02 15.57
C GLN A 693 21.98 -47.57 15.70
N GLU A 694 22.74 -47.08 16.68
CA GLU A 694 23.93 -47.79 17.14
C GLU A 694 23.53 -49.26 17.28
N PRO A 695 24.28 -50.20 16.67
CA PRO A 695 23.96 -51.61 16.79
C PRO A 695 23.84 -51.94 18.28
N PRO A 696 22.88 -52.78 18.69
CA PRO A 696 22.66 -53.08 20.09
C PRO A 696 23.99 -53.48 20.72
N ARG A 697 24.41 -52.73 21.76
CA ARG A 697 25.57 -53.12 22.57
C ARG A 697 25.35 -54.56 22.98
N ARG A 698 26.26 -55.44 22.58
CA ARG A 698 26.32 -56.81 23.10
C ARG A 698 26.28 -56.69 24.62
N GLU A 699 25.22 -57.22 25.22
CA GLU A 699 25.22 -57.53 26.63
C GLU A 699 26.40 -58.46 26.88
N GLU A 700 27.38 -57.97 27.64
CA GLU A 700 28.35 -58.83 28.29
C GLU A 700 27.58 -59.69 29.29
N SER A 701 27.39 -60.97 28.94
CA SER A 701 27.05 -62.00 29.91
C SER A 701 28.25 -62.23 30.83
N VAL A 702 27.96 -62.34 32.13
CA VAL A 702 28.81 -62.87 33.21
C VAL A 702 29.57 -64.13 32.78
#